data_AF-A0A8H3BDR0-F1
#
_entry.id   AF-A0A8H3BDR0-F1
#
_cell.length_a   1.000
_cell.length_b   1.000
_cell.length_c   1.000
_cell.angle_alpha   90.00
_cell.angle_beta   90.00
_cell.angle_gamma   90.00
#
_symmetry.space_group_name_H-M   'P 1'
#
loop_
_entity.id
_entity.type
_entity.pdbx_description
1 polymer ?
#
loop_
_entity_poly.entity_id
_entity_poly.type
_entity_poly.pdbx_seq_one_letter_code
_entity_poly.pdbx_strand_id
1 'polypeptide(L)'
;MSSQGYGLKSKDFSDFSKSKAVFESRSDGSSLQSRISTGISMTESQLEAGKAIIANPSAISKVSKVTKQVINTLLASAKSLAELLGIVSEAVPPTEPIAEIFKSLLKLELDRQDNDKRIAVLYHSMSTMLIVLAKLDNVFDEQGDLAEILNRKLDDIVGLLNEFGNFCDVYYKHRTVVRFLRISRYNNLVNDFAESFANTRQELEALILNHTTLVVMQTSNTVDLIARELSELTKFMNTQTSRERDAQELVKSKGGVEKVSKDNDLICEVSTKLGDPIRSSAQTNRSIQYSLNEDLSRQIRDNQALFVMKLTSVKEELAEAINKSTITILRGLDAGPHEVINDHDIKSIWRDKKWRNTTKSRHFVSAVQYHFEQQFCRYMNEHEGAQHPDCWTLNYLSRVIFYPAIADAIDEDSSGYISIHELNNFFDSRPKDWTAPQWLAYWAAGWYQDSLQYRDKIMARLSVFDDSIERIHPENKGPLQDYLSEVAENVRLIVDSLYNNVLEYFEADSAEAVNLVSLREKYAEHVTKEVEERLDQAKYTIDDTHTLSLIIGIGNRLESRLLCVIHRLLKRHHKIFDIAKDKPLQEGITISMTASLQVIFEAFTKRTRSLMESWRQQRLDANLQAEWYAYGLFEDWYKREKGAESDEEYDEQDLSEEESTDELEELEDQATRPPTEDGSVVETEARSDEEHSVDEADDGSDEAEGVDTGVDDLEGDDNGDKNSSRDCGSKIRTGYQRDVERRLDRLEGQMDELKGLMLKILEHLDG
;
A
#
# COMPACT_ATOMS: atom_id res chain seq x y z
N MET A 1 23.76 11.39 -29.61
CA MET A 1 23.76 9.93 -29.33
C MET A 1 24.73 9.67 -28.18
N SER A 2 24.40 8.98 -27.10
CA SER A 2 23.14 8.32 -26.71
C SER A 2 22.74 8.76 -25.30
N SER A 3 21.58 9.40 -25.17
CA SER A 3 20.97 9.75 -23.88
C SER A 3 19.96 8.67 -23.56
N GLN A 4 20.27 7.79 -22.61
CA GLN A 4 19.29 6.88 -22.02
C GLN A 4 18.76 7.53 -20.73
N GLY A 5 17.53 8.03 -20.80
CA GLY A 5 16.86 8.62 -19.64
C GLY A 5 16.50 7.56 -18.61
N TYR A 6 17.20 7.55 -17.47
CA TYR A 6 16.84 6.73 -16.31
C TYR A 6 15.71 7.38 -15.51
N GLY A 7 14.50 7.35 -16.08
CA GLY A 7 13.27 7.74 -15.40
C GLY A 7 12.74 6.61 -14.52
N LEU A 8 13.28 6.45 -13.31
CA LEU A 8 12.71 5.56 -12.27
C LEU A 8 11.38 6.15 -11.73
N LYS A 9 10.31 6.04 -12.53
CA LYS A 9 8.93 6.46 -12.18
C LYS A 9 8.17 5.45 -11.31
N SER A 10 8.78 4.30 -11.01
CA SER A 10 8.19 3.21 -10.24
C SER A 10 8.37 3.40 -8.72
N LYS A 11 7.30 3.18 -7.96
CA LYS A 11 7.33 3.03 -6.49
C LYS A 11 7.72 1.62 -6.04
N ASP A 12 7.82 0.67 -6.97
CA ASP A 12 7.72 -0.75 -6.69
C ASP A 12 9.08 -1.41 -6.44
N PHE A 13 9.22 -2.08 -5.29
CA PHE A 13 10.42 -2.82 -4.90
C PHE A 13 10.68 -4.04 -5.82
N SER A 14 9.70 -4.44 -6.64
CA SER A 14 9.89 -5.48 -7.66
C SER A 14 11.00 -5.15 -8.67
N ASP A 15 11.26 -3.87 -8.95
CA ASP A 15 12.34 -3.45 -9.84
C ASP A 15 13.74 -3.67 -9.25
N PHE A 16 13.87 -3.72 -7.93
CA PHE A 16 15.11 -4.08 -7.22
C PHE A 16 15.47 -5.57 -7.36
N SER A 17 14.45 -6.43 -7.47
CA SER A 17 14.66 -7.85 -7.77
C SER A 17 15.00 -8.06 -9.25
N LYS A 18 14.49 -7.20 -10.14
CA LYS A 18 14.84 -7.18 -11.58
C LYS A 18 16.22 -6.57 -11.82
N SER A 19 16.67 -5.58 -11.03
CA SER A 19 17.98 -4.93 -11.22
C SER A 19 19.13 -5.91 -11.01
N LYS A 20 19.00 -6.87 -10.08
CA LYS A 20 19.91 -8.03 -9.97
C LYS A 20 20.05 -8.76 -11.31
N ALA A 21 18.93 -9.08 -11.97
CA ALA A 21 18.94 -9.71 -13.30
C ALA A 21 19.45 -8.78 -14.43
N VAL A 22 19.34 -7.45 -14.30
CA VAL A 22 19.93 -6.48 -15.24
C VAL A 22 21.45 -6.38 -15.07
N PHE A 23 21.97 -6.50 -13.85
CA PHE A 23 23.40 -6.63 -13.59
C PHE A 23 23.93 -8.00 -14.05
N GLU A 24 23.19 -9.10 -13.81
CA GLU A 24 23.54 -10.45 -14.26
C GLU A 24 23.45 -10.61 -15.79
N SER A 25 22.51 -9.97 -16.49
CA SER A 25 22.47 -9.97 -17.96
C SER A 25 23.51 -9.05 -18.62
N ARG A 26 24.21 -8.22 -17.84
CA ARG A 26 25.46 -7.53 -18.25
C ARG A 26 26.73 -8.29 -17.82
N SER A 27 26.62 -9.50 -17.23
CA SER A 27 27.69 -10.11 -16.42
C SER A 27 28.66 -11.08 -17.10
N ASP A 28 28.68 -11.18 -18.43
CA ASP A 28 29.75 -11.92 -19.14
C ASP A 28 31.11 -11.16 -19.06
N GLY A 29 31.71 -11.15 -17.85
CA GLY A 29 33.14 -10.87 -17.64
C GLY A 29 33.54 -9.84 -16.57
N SER A 30 32.63 -9.20 -15.82
CA SER A 30 33.04 -8.17 -14.83
C SER A 30 33.45 -8.76 -13.47
N SER A 31 34.61 -8.31 -12.94
CA SER A 31 35.08 -8.72 -11.60
C SER A 31 34.23 -8.09 -10.48
N LEU A 32 34.22 -8.71 -9.29
CA LEU A 32 33.54 -8.17 -8.10
C LEU A 32 33.96 -6.73 -7.79
N GLN A 33 35.26 -6.44 -7.94
CA GLN A 33 35.83 -5.10 -7.75
C GLN A 33 35.31 -4.08 -8.79
N SER A 34 35.05 -4.51 -10.03
CA SER A 34 34.39 -3.69 -11.06
C SER A 34 32.92 -3.41 -10.73
N ARG A 35 32.20 -4.38 -10.14
CA ARG A 35 30.81 -4.18 -9.66
C ARG A 35 30.78 -3.14 -8.53
N ILE A 36 31.65 -3.29 -7.53
CA ILE A 36 31.77 -2.36 -6.39
C ILE A 36 32.12 -0.95 -6.88
N SER A 37 33.15 -0.80 -7.72
CA SER A 37 33.55 0.51 -8.27
C SER A 37 32.43 1.19 -9.07
N THR A 38 31.66 0.43 -9.85
CA THR A 38 30.49 0.95 -10.58
C THR A 38 29.39 1.42 -9.62
N GLY A 39 29.09 0.63 -8.58
CA GLY A 39 28.08 0.98 -7.58
C GLY A 39 28.46 2.20 -6.73
N ILE A 40 29.75 2.35 -6.38
CA ILE A 40 30.27 3.55 -5.70
C ILE A 40 30.02 4.79 -6.58
N SER A 41 30.46 4.77 -7.84
CA SER A 41 30.31 5.93 -8.73
C SER A 41 28.84 6.31 -8.96
N MET A 42 27.95 5.33 -9.09
CA MET A 42 26.50 5.57 -9.18
C MET A 42 25.94 6.19 -7.88
N THR A 43 26.35 5.69 -6.71
CA THR A 43 25.87 6.19 -5.42
C THR A 43 26.40 7.59 -5.13
N GLU A 44 27.68 7.86 -5.39
CA GLU A 44 28.28 9.20 -5.26
C GLU A 44 27.58 10.23 -6.16
N SER A 45 27.23 9.85 -7.40
CA SER A 45 26.46 10.72 -8.31
C SER A 45 25.06 11.06 -7.77
N GLN A 46 24.36 10.10 -7.14
CA GLN A 46 23.07 10.35 -6.50
C GLN A 46 23.20 11.17 -5.21
N LEU A 47 24.29 10.99 -4.45
CA LEU A 47 24.58 11.78 -3.26
C LEU A 47 24.82 13.26 -3.62
N GLU A 48 25.64 13.54 -4.64
CA GLU A 48 25.86 14.94 -5.08
C GLU A 48 24.59 15.58 -5.67
N ALA A 49 23.71 14.82 -6.34
CA ALA A 49 22.39 15.30 -6.75
C ALA A 49 21.49 15.66 -5.55
N GLY A 50 21.46 14.82 -4.50
CA GLY A 50 20.75 15.11 -3.25
C GLY A 50 21.30 16.35 -2.54
N LYS A 51 22.63 16.50 -2.49
CA LYS A 51 23.33 17.64 -1.91
C LYS A 51 23.04 18.96 -2.63
N ALA A 52 22.99 18.94 -3.96
CA ALA A 52 22.60 20.10 -4.77
C ALA A 52 21.15 20.56 -4.48
N ILE A 53 20.24 19.63 -4.22
CA ILE A 53 18.87 19.93 -3.78
C ILE A 53 18.86 20.52 -2.38
N ILE A 54 19.59 19.95 -1.42
CA ILE A 54 19.68 20.44 -0.03
C ILE A 54 20.26 21.86 0.00
N ALA A 55 21.27 22.14 -0.82
CA ALA A 55 21.86 23.47 -0.98
C ALA A 55 20.90 24.50 -1.59
N ASN A 56 19.80 24.06 -2.23
CA ASN A 56 18.79 24.93 -2.82
C ASN A 56 17.39 24.80 -2.18
N PRO A 57 17.14 25.46 -1.02
CA PRO A 57 15.83 25.46 -0.36
C PRO A 57 14.66 25.97 -1.23
N SER A 58 14.89 26.73 -2.31
CA SER A 58 13.81 27.19 -3.19
C SER A 58 13.25 26.07 -4.09
N ALA A 59 13.87 24.90 -4.11
CA ALA A 59 13.33 23.70 -4.77
C ALA A 59 11.99 23.22 -4.16
N ILE A 60 11.69 23.60 -2.91
CA ILE A 60 10.39 23.32 -2.27
C ILE A 60 9.37 24.35 -2.76
N SER A 61 8.75 24.05 -3.91
CA SER A 61 7.79 24.94 -4.58
C SER A 61 6.36 24.85 -4.00
N LYS A 62 5.42 25.61 -4.58
CA LYS A 62 3.99 25.55 -4.23
C LYS A 62 3.34 24.18 -4.55
N VAL A 63 3.92 23.40 -5.46
CA VAL A 63 3.26 22.23 -6.08
C VAL A 63 3.63 20.93 -5.36
N SER A 64 2.62 20.14 -4.96
CA SER A 64 2.80 18.84 -4.28
C SER A 64 3.65 17.85 -5.09
N LYS A 65 3.46 17.79 -6.41
CA LYS A 65 4.24 16.97 -7.35
C LYS A 65 5.76 17.25 -7.24
N VAL A 66 6.17 18.52 -7.11
CA VAL A 66 7.58 18.92 -6.97
C VAL A 66 8.17 18.48 -5.63
N THR A 67 7.40 18.59 -4.54
CA THR A 67 7.86 18.10 -3.21
C THR A 67 8.08 16.58 -3.23
N LYS A 68 7.21 15.81 -3.90
CA LYS A 68 7.40 14.35 -4.10
C LYS A 68 8.64 14.05 -4.95
N GLN A 69 8.91 14.83 -5.99
CA GLN A 69 10.12 14.67 -6.81
C GLN A 69 11.40 14.94 -6.02
N VAL A 70 11.43 15.99 -5.19
CA VAL A 70 12.52 16.31 -4.26
C VAL A 70 12.80 15.13 -3.31
N ILE A 71 11.76 14.57 -2.69
CA ILE A 71 11.87 13.39 -1.80
C ILE A 71 12.43 12.18 -2.57
N ASN A 72 11.92 11.91 -3.77
CA ASN A 72 12.40 10.79 -4.59
C ASN A 72 13.89 10.91 -4.94
N THR A 73 14.40 12.11 -5.24
CA THR A 73 15.83 12.32 -5.52
C THR A 73 16.69 12.13 -4.27
N LEU A 74 16.24 12.58 -3.10
CA LEU A 74 16.94 12.33 -1.83
C LEU A 74 17.05 10.82 -1.56
N LEU A 75 15.94 10.09 -1.72
CA LEU A 75 15.88 8.64 -1.54
C LEU A 75 16.60 7.84 -2.66
N ALA A 76 16.89 8.45 -3.82
CA ALA A 76 17.62 7.78 -4.91
C ALA A 76 19.04 7.37 -4.48
N SER A 77 19.68 8.17 -3.62
CA SER A 77 20.97 7.82 -3.02
C SER A 77 20.89 6.60 -2.11
N ALA A 78 19.82 6.46 -1.32
CA ALA A 78 19.59 5.29 -0.49
C ALA A 78 19.28 4.03 -1.34
N LYS A 79 18.54 4.19 -2.44
CA LYS A 79 18.28 3.10 -3.40
C LYS A 79 19.59 2.56 -4.01
N SER A 80 20.44 3.39 -4.61
CA SER A 80 21.70 2.92 -5.19
C SER A 80 22.64 2.31 -4.14
N LEU A 81 22.68 2.89 -2.94
CA LEU A 81 23.46 2.34 -1.83
C LEU A 81 22.98 0.96 -1.37
N ALA A 82 21.67 0.71 -1.33
CA ALA A 82 21.15 -0.59 -0.90
C ALA A 82 21.53 -1.73 -1.87
N GLU A 83 21.67 -1.44 -3.17
CA GLU A 83 22.30 -2.37 -4.14
C GLU A 83 23.78 -2.57 -3.82
N LEU A 84 24.55 -1.47 -3.69
CA LEU A 84 25.99 -1.49 -3.41
C LEU A 84 26.32 -2.26 -2.13
N LEU A 85 25.63 -2.02 -1.02
CA LEU A 85 25.85 -2.74 0.24
C LEU A 85 25.55 -4.24 0.13
N GLY A 86 24.67 -4.65 -0.78
CA GLY A 86 24.49 -6.06 -1.12
C GLY A 86 25.72 -6.70 -1.78
N ILE A 87 26.47 -5.93 -2.56
CA ILE A 87 27.71 -6.40 -3.21
C ILE A 87 28.90 -6.30 -2.23
N VAL A 88 28.92 -5.27 -1.38
CA VAL A 88 29.95 -5.11 -0.33
C VAL A 88 29.85 -6.22 0.72
N SER A 89 28.65 -6.67 1.10
CA SER A 89 28.48 -7.81 2.01
C SER A 89 28.92 -9.15 1.42
N GLU A 90 28.88 -9.35 0.09
CA GLU A 90 29.52 -10.50 -0.58
C GLU A 90 31.05 -10.48 -0.43
N ALA A 91 31.67 -9.30 -0.32
CA ALA A 91 33.12 -9.12 -0.24
C ALA A 91 33.66 -9.07 1.19
N VAL A 92 32.92 -8.41 2.09
CA VAL A 92 33.28 -8.12 3.49
C VAL A 92 32.10 -8.54 4.39
N PRO A 93 32.02 -9.84 4.77
CA PRO A 93 30.88 -10.41 5.48
C PRO A 93 30.43 -9.69 6.77
N PRO A 94 31.33 -9.08 7.60
CA PRO A 94 30.90 -8.30 8.76
C PRO A 94 29.92 -7.15 8.47
N THR A 95 29.81 -6.69 7.21
CA THR A 95 28.87 -5.64 6.80
C THR A 95 27.44 -6.14 6.50
N GLU A 96 27.23 -7.45 6.43
CA GLU A 96 25.93 -8.07 6.11
C GLU A 96 24.76 -7.61 7.01
N PRO A 97 24.89 -7.53 8.36
CA PRO A 97 23.79 -7.09 9.23
C PRO A 97 23.33 -5.65 8.95
N ILE A 98 24.26 -4.78 8.57
CA ILE A 98 23.98 -3.39 8.17
C ILE A 98 23.24 -3.37 6.83
N ALA A 99 23.71 -4.15 5.85
CA ALA A 99 23.10 -4.24 4.54
C ALA A 99 21.64 -4.75 4.62
N GLU A 100 21.37 -5.76 5.45
CA GLU A 100 20.00 -6.25 5.70
C GLU A 100 19.10 -5.18 6.33
N ILE A 101 19.55 -4.55 7.42
CA ILE A 101 18.73 -3.58 8.16
C ILE A 101 18.47 -2.36 7.31
N PHE A 102 19.48 -1.82 6.62
CA PHE A 102 19.33 -0.68 5.73
C PHE A 102 18.34 -0.96 4.58
N LYS A 103 18.42 -2.12 3.93
CA LYS A 103 17.45 -2.55 2.91
C LYS A 103 16.03 -2.64 3.47
N SER A 104 15.86 -3.17 4.68
CA SER A 104 14.56 -3.36 5.32
C SER A 104 13.93 -2.04 5.74
N LEU A 105 14.72 -1.12 6.29
CA LEU A 105 14.32 0.27 6.58
C LEU A 105 13.93 1.01 5.31
N LEU A 106 14.74 0.92 4.26
CA LEU A 106 14.45 1.56 2.98
C LEU A 106 13.15 1.03 2.36
N LYS A 107 12.88 -0.28 2.42
CA LYS A 107 11.59 -0.83 1.98
C LYS A 107 10.43 -0.23 2.79
N LEU A 108 10.52 -0.22 4.13
CA LEU A 108 9.52 0.43 4.99
C LEU A 108 9.30 1.91 4.68
N GLU A 109 10.32 2.64 4.22
CA GLU A 109 10.15 4.04 3.77
C GLU A 109 9.51 4.13 2.38
N LEU A 110 9.92 3.29 1.43
CA LEU A 110 9.38 3.32 0.06
C LEU A 110 7.91 2.87 -0.02
N ASP A 111 7.48 2.00 0.89
CA ASP A 111 6.10 1.53 1.01
C ASP A 111 5.14 2.61 1.60
N ARG A 112 5.68 3.70 2.18
CA ARG A 112 4.87 4.82 2.70
C ARG A 112 4.26 5.66 1.56
N GLN A 113 3.11 6.26 1.84
CA GLN A 113 2.42 7.14 0.89
C GLN A 113 2.66 8.63 1.18
N ASP A 114 2.99 8.99 2.42
CA ASP A 114 3.10 10.35 2.94
C ASP A 114 4.54 10.73 3.36
N ASN A 115 5.55 10.21 2.65
CA ASN A 115 6.97 10.45 2.94
C ASN A 115 7.29 11.92 3.28
N ASP A 116 8.02 12.15 4.37
CA ASP A 116 8.38 13.47 4.84
C ASP A 116 9.81 13.84 4.38
N LYS A 117 9.97 15.07 3.89
CA LYS A 117 11.26 15.65 3.49
C LYS A 117 12.35 15.51 4.55
N ARG A 118 12.01 15.61 5.84
CA ARG A 118 12.98 15.51 6.95
C ARG A 118 13.54 14.10 7.07
N ILE A 119 12.67 13.11 6.96
CA ILE A 119 13.05 11.69 6.97
C ILE A 119 13.88 11.36 5.72
N ALA A 120 13.47 11.86 4.53
CA ALA A 120 14.24 11.69 3.30
C ALA A 120 15.65 12.30 3.36
N VAL A 121 15.81 13.47 4.01
CA VAL A 121 17.12 14.08 4.28
C VAL A 121 17.96 13.22 5.25
N LEU A 122 17.34 12.62 6.26
CA LEU A 122 18.03 11.68 7.15
C LEU A 122 18.46 10.39 6.42
N TYR A 123 17.65 9.85 5.50
CA TYR A 123 18.08 8.76 4.61
C TYR A 123 19.27 9.14 3.73
N HIS A 124 19.32 10.37 3.22
CA HIS A 124 20.48 10.87 2.48
C HIS A 124 21.73 11.01 3.35
N SER A 125 21.61 11.55 4.56
CA SER A 125 22.70 11.65 5.54
C SER A 125 23.24 10.27 5.95
N MET A 126 22.33 9.34 6.28
CA MET A 126 22.62 7.93 6.55
C MET A 126 23.30 7.24 5.37
N SER A 127 22.91 7.55 4.13
CA SER A 127 23.56 7.01 2.94
C SER A 127 24.99 7.55 2.76
N THR A 128 25.21 8.81 3.11
CA THR A 128 26.54 9.46 3.12
C THR A 128 27.46 8.86 4.18
N MET A 129 26.91 8.40 5.31
CA MET A 129 27.64 7.63 6.32
C MET A 129 28.00 6.22 5.81
N LEU A 130 27.01 5.50 5.29
CA LEU A 130 27.15 4.08 4.96
C LEU A 130 27.95 3.79 3.69
N ILE A 131 28.05 4.70 2.73
CA ILE A 131 28.91 4.53 1.54
C ILE A 131 30.40 4.36 1.91
N VAL A 132 30.81 4.83 3.09
CA VAL A 132 32.17 4.63 3.63
C VAL A 132 32.50 3.13 3.78
N LEU A 133 31.51 2.28 4.05
CA LEU A 133 31.70 0.82 4.12
C LEU A 133 32.15 0.21 2.78
N ALA A 134 31.80 0.82 1.65
CA ALA A 134 32.27 0.36 0.34
C ALA A 134 33.77 0.65 0.07
N LYS A 135 34.43 1.37 0.99
CA LYS A 135 35.88 1.60 1.01
C LYS A 135 36.63 0.60 1.90
N LEU A 136 35.93 -0.33 2.56
CA LEU A 136 36.54 -1.45 3.26
C LEU A 136 37.14 -2.43 2.24
N ASP A 137 38.28 -3.00 2.61
CA ASP A 137 39.00 -4.04 1.86
C ASP A 137 39.14 -5.27 2.77
N ASN A 138 39.42 -6.44 2.20
CA ASN A 138 39.54 -7.74 2.89
C ASN A 138 40.66 -7.79 3.94
N VAL A 139 41.42 -6.72 4.12
CA VAL A 139 42.51 -6.60 5.10
C VAL A 139 42.01 -6.60 6.56
N PHE A 140 40.70 -6.54 6.79
CA PHE A 140 40.08 -6.74 8.12
C PHE A 140 39.75 -8.21 8.45
N ASP A 141 40.07 -9.17 7.58
CA ASP A 141 39.68 -10.59 7.73
C ASP A 141 40.46 -11.39 8.81
N GLU A 142 41.49 -10.84 9.45
CA GLU A 142 42.29 -11.55 10.46
C GLU A 142 42.25 -10.92 11.87
N GLN A 143 42.32 -11.81 12.87
CA GLN A 143 42.07 -11.53 14.29
C GLN A 143 43.07 -10.52 14.89
N GLY A 144 42.56 -9.38 15.34
CA GLY A 144 43.31 -8.36 16.08
C GLY A 144 42.43 -7.20 16.57
N ASP A 145 42.98 -6.36 17.43
CA ASP A 145 42.25 -5.28 18.12
C ASP A 145 41.46 -4.36 17.17
N LEU A 146 42.00 -4.09 15.98
CA LEU A 146 41.35 -3.27 14.94
C LEU A 146 40.08 -3.90 14.36
N ALA A 147 40.06 -5.23 14.18
CA ALA A 147 38.87 -5.94 13.72
C ALA A 147 37.78 -5.96 14.82
N GLU A 148 38.17 -6.07 16.10
CA GLU A 148 37.22 -5.96 17.22
C GLU A 148 36.63 -4.54 17.34
N ILE A 149 37.47 -3.50 17.14
CA ILE A 149 37.01 -2.10 17.10
C ILE A 149 36.06 -1.86 15.92
N LEU A 150 36.38 -2.38 14.73
CA LEU A 150 35.50 -2.27 13.57
C LEU A 150 34.17 -2.98 13.82
N ASN A 151 34.18 -4.24 14.25
CA ASN A 151 32.95 -5.00 14.54
C ASN A 151 32.06 -4.29 15.57
N ARG A 152 32.65 -3.77 16.66
CA ARG A 152 31.92 -2.95 17.64
C ARG A 152 31.28 -1.71 17.01
N LYS A 153 31.95 -1.07 16.05
CA LYS A 153 31.37 0.07 15.31
C LYS A 153 30.30 -0.34 14.30
N LEU A 154 30.39 -1.53 13.71
CA LEU A 154 29.32 -2.08 12.88
C LEU A 154 28.08 -2.39 13.74
N ASP A 155 28.27 -2.92 14.96
CA ASP A 155 27.20 -3.12 15.96
C ASP A 155 26.59 -1.78 16.43
N ASP A 156 27.42 -0.76 16.72
CA ASP A 156 26.95 0.60 17.05
C ASP A 156 26.07 1.18 15.91
N ILE A 157 26.48 1.02 14.65
CA ILE A 157 25.70 1.43 13.46
C ILE A 157 24.38 0.65 13.39
N VAL A 158 24.40 -0.68 13.61
CA VAL A 158 23.18 -1.50 13.67
C VAL A 158 22.21 -0.99 14.75
N GLY A 159 22.72 -0.58 15.92
CA GLY A 159 21.93 0.05 16.97
C GLY A 159 21.28 1.36 16.50
N LEU A 160 22.08 2.28 15.96
CA LEU A 160 21.63 3.58 15.46
C LEU A 160 20.58 3.47 14.36
N LEU A 161 20.73 2.50 13.43
CA LEU A 161 19.74 2.21 12.39
C LEU A 161 18.41 1.72 12.97
N ASN A 162 18.42 0.87 13.99
CA ASN A 162 17.21 0.41 14.67
C ASN A 162 16.50 1.55 15.43
N GLU A 163 17.25 2.42 16.10
CA GLU A 163 16.70 3.59 16.81
C GLU A 163 16.07 4.59 15.82
N PHE A 164 16.74 4.86 14.70
CA PHE A 164 16.21 5.69 13.61
C PHE A 164 14.94 5.09 12.98
N GLY A 165 14.92 3.78 12.74
CA GLY A 165 13.76 3.08 12.22
C GLY A 165 12.54 3.14 13.13
N ASN A 166 12.74 2.90 14.44
CA ASN A 166 11.69 3.00 15.44
C ASN A 166 11.17 4.45 15.59
N PHE A 167 12.07 5.44 15.55
CA PHE A 167 11.70 6.85 15.50
C PHE A 167 10.83 7.16 14.29
N CYS A 168 11.20 6.71 13.08
CA CYS A 168 10.38 6.89 11.88
C CYS A 168 9.00 6.23 12.03
N ASP A 169 8.92 5.01 12.57
CA ASP A 169 7.65 4.32 12.80
C ASP A 169 6.72 5.12 13.74
N VAL A 170 7.24 5.71 14.82
CA VAL A 170 6.45 6.60 15.70
C VAL A 170 6.12 7.94 15.02
N TYR A 171 7.04 8.51 14.23
CA TYR A 171 6.80 9.75 13.50
C TYR A 171 5.57 9.63 12.60
N TYR A 172 5.54 8.60 11.73
CA TYR A 172 4.46 8.44 10.76
C TYR A 172 3.11 8.01 11.38
N LYS A 173 3.07 7.42 12.58
CA LYS A 173 1.82 7.16 13.33
C LYS A 173 1.08 8.43 13.74
N HIS A 174 1.77 9.55 13.90
CA HIS A 174 1.12 10.82 14.25
C HIS A 174 0.56 11.47 12.99
N ARG A 175 -0.71 11.88 13.06
CA ARG A 175 -1.39 12.66 12.00
C ARG A 175 -0.61 13.92 11.65
N THR A 176 -0.73 14.38 10.40
CA THR A 176 -0.02 15.56 9.87
C THR A 176 -0.10 16.77 10.79
N VAL A 177 -1.30 17.07 11.32
CA VAL A 177 -1.51 18.20 12.25
C VAL A 177 -0.82 18.01 13.61
N VAL A 178 -0.72 16.77 14.11
CA VAL A 178 0.01 16.47 15.35
C VAL A 178 1.52 16.63 15.14
N ARG A 179 2.06 16.13 14.02
CA ARG A 179 3.47 16.33 13.62
C ARG A 179 3.81 17.83 13.52
N PHE A 180 2.91 18.60 12.90
CA PHE A 180 3.04 20.05 12.75
C PHE A 180 2.99 20.82 14.07
N LEU A 181 2.00 20.56 14.94
CA LEU A 181 1.89 21.24 16.23
C LEU A 181 3.01 20.84 17.21
N ARG A 182 3.51 19.60 17.13
CA ARG A 182 4.64 19.10 17.94
C ARG A 182 6.02 19.35 17.30
N ILE A 183 6.13 20.14 16.23
CA ILE A 183 7.34 20.17 15.39
C ILE A 183 8.64 20.49 16.16
N SER A 184 8.57 21.33 17.20
CA SER A 184 9.72 21.63 18.05
C SER A 184 10.26 20.42 18.82
N ARG A 185 9.41 19.47 19.19
CA ARG A 185 9.82 18.20 19.84
C ARG A 185 10.50 17.26 18.84
N TYR A 186 10.00 17.24 17.59
CA TYR A 186 10.56 16.42 16.51
C TYR A 186 11.88 16.95 15.97
N ASN A 187 12.01 18.28 15.82
CA ASN A 187 13.23 18.91 15.31
C ASN A 187 14.48 18.58 16.14
N ASN A 188 14.35 18.41 17.46
CA ASN A 188 15.46 17.98 18.29
C ASN A 188 15.95 16.59 17.86
N LEU A 189 15.08 15.57 17.89
CA LEU A 189 15.42 14.20 17.50
C LEU A 189 15.93 14.10 16.06
N VAL A 190 15.34 14.84 15.13
CA VAL A 190 15.78 14.90 13.73
C VAL A 190 17.21 15.45 13.62
N ASN A 191 17.54 16.50 14.39
CA ASN A 191 18.90 17.03 14.42
C ASN A 191 19.87 16.06 15.14
N ASP A 192 19.45 15.42 16.23
CA ASP A 192 20.24 14.43 16.98
C ASP A 192 20.65 13.25 16.08
N PHE A 193 19.75 12.75 15.23
CA PHE A 193 20.07 11.72 14.22
C PHE A 193 21.01 12.24 13.13
N ALA A 194 20.81 13.46 12.62
CA ALA A 194 21.70 14.05 11.61
C ALA A 194 23.14 14.21 12.15
N GLU A 195 23.28 14.68 13.39
CA GLU A 195 24.57 14.77 14.10
C GLU A 195 25.18 13.37 14.32
N SER A 196 24.38 12.40 14.77
CA SER A 196 24.83 11.02 14.99
C SER A 196 25.36 10.37 13.72
N PHE A 197 24.69 10.54 12.56
CA PHE A 197 25.18 10.03 11.28
C PHE A 197 26.46 10.73 10.82
N ALA A 198 26.57 12.05 11.00
CA ALA A 198 27.77 12.81 10.62
C ALA A 198 28.99 12.43 11.47
N ASN A 199 28.81 12.31 12.79
CA ASN A 199 29.86 11.88 13.71
C ASN A 199 30.29 10.44 13.44
N THR A 200 29.33 9.52 13.23
CA THR A 200 29.62 8.11 12.91
C THR A 200 30.34 7.96 11.56
N ARG A 201 30.00 8.78 10.55
CA ARG A 201 30.77 8.87 9.29
C ARG A 201 32.24 9.19 9.56
N GLN A 202 32.50 10.23 10.35
CA GLN A 202 33.86 10.67 10.66
C GLN A 202 34.65 9.61 11.45
N GLU A 203 34.02 8.95 12.42
CA GLU A 203 34.66 7.87 13.19
C GLU A 203 35.05 6.69 12.29
N LEU A 204 34.15 6.28 11.40
CA LEU A 204 34.39 5.19 10.46
C LEU A 204 35.49 5.54 9.43
N GLU A 205 35.48 6.75 8.87
CA GLU A 205 36.54 7.26 7.99
C GLU A 205 37.90 7.28 8.70
N ALA A 206 37.94 7.71 9.97
CA ALA A 206 39.17 7.74 10.77
C ALA A 206 39.73 6.33 11.06
N LEU A 207 38.86 5.33 11.30
CA LEU A 207 39.28 3.95 11.49
C LEU A 207 39.91 3.35 10.22
N ILE A 208 39.29 3.57 9.06
CA ILE A 208 39.83 3.11 7.76
C ILE A 208 41.15 3.82 7.42
N LEU A 209 41.26 5.12 7.71
CA LEU A 209 42.47 5.89 7.43
C LEU A 209 43.65 5.48 8.33
N ASN A 210 43.40 5.26 9.63
CA ASN A 210 44.42 4.78 10.58
C ASN A 210 44.95 3.40 10.18
N HIS A 211 44.09 2.54 9.63
CA HIS A 211 44.47 1.21 9.17
C HIS A 211 45.30 1.23 7.87
N THR A 212 45.00 2.13 6.93
CA THR A 212 45.68 2.20 5.62
C THR A 212 47.06 2.88 5.63
N THR A 213 47.59 3.25 6.80
CA THR A 213 48.89 3.94 7.00
C THR A 213 49.04 5.31 6.32
N LEU A 214 48.03 5.78 5.57
CA LEU A 214 48.05 7.04 4.82
C LEU A 214 47.61 8.23 5.69
N VAL A 215 48.46 8.61 6.64
CA VAL A 215 48.25 9.84 7.44
C VAL A 215 48.49 11.08 6.58
N VAL A 216 47.41 11.62 6.00
CA VAL A 216 47.37 13.01 5.53
C VAL A 216 46.80 13.87 6.66
N MET A 217 47.66 14.66 7.30
CA MET A 217 47.26 15.57 8.38
C MET A 217 46.37 16.72 7.88
N GLN A 218 45.06 16.66 8.12
CA GLN A 218 44.16 17.83 8.05
C GLN A 218 43.07 17.84 9.15
N THR A 219 43.45 17.62 10.41
CA THR A 219 42.53 17.53 11.56
C THR A 219 42.00 18.88 12.10
N SER A 220 42.09 19.98 11.33
CA SER A 220 41.62 21.31 11.75
C SER A 220 40.40 21.83 10.96
N ASN A 221 40.06 21.23 9.81
CA ASN A 221 39.01 21.72 8.92
C ASN A 221 37.74 20.84 8.91
N THR A 222 37.79 19.65 9.50
CA THR A 222 36.69 18.66 9.43
C THR A 222 35.50 19.03 10.29
N VAL A 223 35.73 19.59 11.49
CA VAL A 223 34.66 20.03 12.40
C VAL A 223 33.86 21.19 11.79
N ASP A 224 34.52 22.17 11.19
CA ASP A 224 33.87 23.29 10.49
C ASP A 224 33.08 22.80 9.26
N LEU A 225 33.58 21.78 8.57
CA LEU A 225 32.87 21.16 7.45
C LEU A 225 31.58 20.45 7.91
N ILE A 226 31.65 19.66 8.98
CA ILE A 226 30.48 18.99 9.58
C ILE A 226 29.46 20.01 10.08
N ALA A 227 29.90 21.06 10.78
CA ALA A 227 29.03 22.14 11.25
C ALA A 227 28.30 22.85 10.08
N ARG A 228 28.98 23.04 8.94
CA ARG A 228 28.36 23.58 7.72
C ARG A 228 27.36 22.60 7.10
N GLU A 229 27.72 21.32 6.95
CA GLU A 229 26.82 20.28 6.42
C GLU A 229 25.56 20.15 7.28
N LEU A 230 25.68 20.08 8.61
CA LEU A 230 24.56 20.05 9.54
C LEU A 230 23.69 21.31 9.47
N SER A 231 24.29 22.50 9.29
CA SER A 231 23.55 23.76 9.11
C SER A 231 22.73 23.77 7.81
N GLU A 232 23.29 23.25 6.71
CA GLU A 232 22.59 23.12 5.42
C GLU A 232 21.42 22.13 5.51
N LEU A 233 21.65 20.95 6.10
CA LEU A 233 20.60 19.96 6.38
C LEU A 233 19.47 20.56 7.24
N THR A 234 19.83 21.19 8.36
CA THR A 234 18.87 21.81 9.30
C THR A 234 18.04 22.90 8.63
N LYS A 235 18.67 23.74 7.78
CA LYS A 235 17.97 24.80 7.02
C LYS A 235 16.95 24.21 6.05
N PHE A 236 17.33 23.15 5.31
CA PHE A 236 16.44 22.50 4.36
C PHE A 236 15.26 21.79 5.08
N MET A 237 15.53 21.03 6.14
CA MET A 237 14.51 20.33 6.93
C MET A 237 13.46 21.27 7.57
N ASN A 238 13.85 22.51 7.87
CA ASN A 238 12.97 23.54 8.42
C ASN A 238 12.31 24.44 7.35
N THR A 239 12.59 24.26 6.06
CA THR A 239 11.97 25.05 4.99
C THR A 239 10.50 24.66 4.82
N GLN A 240 9.59 25.62 5.02
CA GLN A 240 8.14 25.38 5.03
C GLN A 240 7.53 25.35 3.61
N THR A 241 6.70 24.33 3.35
CA THR A 241 5.79 24.29 2.19
C THR A 241 4.76 25.44 2.24
N SER A 242 4.02 25.68 1.15
CA SER A 242 2.95 26.69 1.19
C SER A 242 1.89 26.35 2.26
N ARG A 243 1.42 25.10 2.30
CA ARG A 243 0.45 24.62 3.29
C ARG A 243 0.96 24.76 4.73
N GLU A 244 2.24 24.44 4.99
CA GLU A 244 2.86 24.67 6.31
C GLU A 244 2.93 26.17 6.66
N ARG A 245 3.19 27.07 5.69
CA ARG A 245 3.20 28.53 5.92
C ARG A 245 1.80 29.05 6.25
N ASP A 246 0.79 28.65 5.48
CA ASP A 246 -0.60 29.09 5.65
C ASP A 246 -1.16 28.59 7.00
N ALA A 247 -0.89 27.32 7.34
CA ALA A 247 -1.18 26.75 8.65
C ALA A 247 -0.43 27.46 9.78
N GLN A 248 0.84 27.85 9.57
CA GLN A 248 1.64 28.55 10.57
C GLN A 248 1.13 29.98 10.81
N GLU A 249 0.65 30.67 9.79
CA GLU A 249 0.01 31.98 9.90
C GLU A 249 -1.34 31.89 10.62
N LEU A 250 -2.16 30.89 10.30
CA LEU A 250 -3.39 30.59 11.04
C LEU A 250 -3.12 30.35 12.53
N VAL A 251 -2.15 29.50 12.87
CA VAL A 251 -1.76 29.26 14.27
C VAL A 251 -1.29 30.54 14.96
N LYS A 252 -0.57 31.43 14.27
CA LYS A 252 -0.16 32.74 14.82
C LYS A 252 -1.36 33.64 15.09
N SER A 253 -2.29 33.77 14.13
CA SER A 253 -3.47 34.65 14.26
C SER A 253 -4.43 34.19 15.36
N LYS A 254 -4.60 32.88 15.56
CA LYS A 254 -5.39 32.29 16.65
C LYS A 254 -4.66 32.30 18.02
N GLY A 255 -3.46 32.87 18.09
CA GLY A 255 -2.74 33.15 19.34
C GLY A 255 -1.78 32.05 19.81
N GLY A 256 -1.25 31.25 18.88
CA GLY A 256 -0.13 30.33 19.09
C GLY A 256 -0.51 28.86 19.31
N VAL A 257 0.49 27.99 19.16
CA VAL A 257 0.37 26.51 19.29
C VAL A 257 -0.31 26.11 20.60
N GLU A 258 0.02 26.78 21.71
CA GLU A 258 -0.54 26.53 23.05
C GLU A 258 -2.04 26.79 23.19
N LYS A 259 -2.62 27.65 22.36
CA LYS A 259 -4.07 27.89 22.31
C LYS A 259 -4.74 26.91 21.36
N VAL A 260 -4.22 26.80 20.13
CA VAL A 260 -4.74 25.89 19.10
C VAL A 260 -4.77 24.45 19.61
N SER A 261 -3.71 23.98 20.29
CA SER A 261 -3.64 22.61 20.81
C SER A 261 -4.71 22.26 21.87
N LYS A 262 -5.44 23.25 22.40
CA LYS A 262 -6.50 23.07 23.41
C LYS A 262 -7.92 23.23 22.84
N ASP A 263 -8.03 23.52 21.55
CA ASP A 263 -9.27 23.80 20.85
C ASP A 263 -9.37 22.90 19.61
N ASN A 264 -10.24 21.89 19.67
CA ASN A 264 -10.31 20.87 18.63
C ASN A 264 -10.82 21.41 17.29
N ASP A 265 -11.64 22.47 17.30
CA ASP A 265 -12.17 23.06 16.08
C ASP A 265 -11.06 23.84 15.36
N LEU A 266 -10.19 24.54 16.11
CA LEU A 266 -8.97 25.14 15.56
C LEU A 266 -7.97 24.08 15.07
N ILE A 267 -7.86 22.92 15.72
CA ILE A 267 -7.01 21.82 15.22
C ILE A 267 -7.56 21.30 13.88
N CYS A 268 -8.88 21.13 13.74
CA CYS A 268 -9.49 20.73 12.47
C CYS A 268 -9.25 21.79 11.37
N GLU A 269 -9.42 23.08 11.68
CA GLU A 269 -9.14 24.20 10.76
C GLU A 269 -7.68 24.19 10.25
N VAL A 270 -6.72 23.95 11.15
CA VAL A 270 -5.29 23.79 10.81
C VAL A 270 -5.04 22.53 9.98
N SER A 271 -5.70 21.40 10.29
CA SER A 271 -5.54 20.16 9.53
C SER A 271 -6.04 20.31 8.09
N THR A 272 -7.16 21.00 7.89
CA THR A 272 -7.66 21.37 6.56
C THR A 272 -6.66 22.25 5.80
N LYS A 273 -6.01 23.23 6.45
CA LYS A 273 -4.94 24.04 5.81
C LYS A 273 -3.69 23.23 5.44
N LEU A 274 -3.37 22.18 6.19
CA LEU A 274 -2.31 21.23 5.84
C LEU A 274 -2.71 20.30 4.66
N GLY A 275 -4.00 20.29 4.28
CA GLY A 275 -4.56 19.44 3.22
C GLY A 275 -4.80 18.01 3.66
N ASP A 276 -5.07 17.81 4.95
CA ASP A 276 -5.41 16.54 5.61
C ASP A 276 -6.65 16.83 6.51
N PRO A 277 -7.85 17.02 5.92
CA PRO A 277 -9.03 17.47 6.65
C PRO A 277 -9.55 16.38 7.59
N ILE A 278 -9.73 16.73 8.87
CA ILE A 278 -10.18 15.80 9.91
C ILE A 278 -11.64 16.10 10.27
N ARG A 279 -12.49 15.06 10.24
CA ARG A 279 -13.86 15.13 10.78
C ARG A 279 -13.82 15.18 12.32
N SER A 280 -14.36 16.24 12.90
CA SER A 280 -14.46 16.39 14.36
C SER A 280 -15.43 15.34 14.92
N SER A 281 -14.94 14.46 15.79
CA SER A 281 -15.73 13.51 16.58
C SER A 281 -15.16 13.46 17.99
N ALA A 282 -15.97 13.06 18.98
CA ALA A 282 -15.52 13.01 20.37
C ALA A 282 -14.28 12.11 20.55
N GLN A 283 -14.20 11.00 19.83
CA GLN A 283 -13.10 10.05 19.90
C GLN A 283 -11.88 10.47 19.06
N THR A 284 -12.08 11.05 17.87
CA THR A 284 -11.00 11.69 17.10
C THR A 284 -10.34 12.81 17.90
N ASN A 285 -11.15 13.63 18.57
CA ASN A 285 -10.69 14.71 19.43
C ASN A 285 -9.87 14.18 20.62
N ARG A 286 -10.30 13.10 21.28
CA ARG A 286 -9.47 12.44 22.31
C ARG A 286 -8.17 11.88 21.75
N SER A 287 -8.21 11.23 20.58
CA SER A 287 -7.02 10.65 19.93
C SER A 287 -5.96 11.72 19.63
N ILE A 288 -6.38 12.86 19.09
CA ILE A 288 -5.52 14.01 18.82
C ILE A 288 -4.98 14.61 20.13
N GLN A 289 -5.85 14.86 21.11
CA GLN A 289 -5.42 15.44 22.41
C GLN A 289 -4.42 14.53 23.14
N TYR A 290 -4.65 13.23 23.14
CA TYR A 290 -3.69 12.26 23.67
C TYR A 290 -2.35 12.33 22.93
N SER A 291 -2.39 12.29 21.59
CA SER A 291 -1.20 12.36 20.75
C SER A 291 -0.46 13.70 20.83
N LEU A 292 -1.09 14.79 21.29
CA LEU A 292 -0.42 16.08 21.57
C LEU A 292 0.25 16.08 22.95
N ASN A 293 -0.43 15.54 23.96
CA ASN A 293 -0.01 15.60 25.36
C ASN A 293 0.98 14.49 25.77
N GLU A 294 0.98 13.33 25.11
CA GLU A 294 1.84 12.18 25.46
C GLU A 294 3.35 12.45 25.27
N ASP A 295 4.19 11.91 26.15
CA ASP A 295 5.65 12.00 26.06
C ASP A 295 6.19 11.22 24.84
N LEU A 296 6.90 11.92 23.94
CA LEU A 296 7.46 11.33 22.74
C LEU A 296 8.53 10.27 23.06
N SER A 297 9.32 10.49 24.11
CA SER A 297 10.39 9.57 24.49
C SER A 297 9.81 8.24 24.98
N ARG A 298 8.68 8.30 25.69
CA ARG A 298 7.90 7.12 26.07
C ARG A 298 7.28 6.43 24.86
N GLN A 299 6.66 7.16 23.94
CA GLN A 299 6.08 6.58 22.72
C GLN A 299 7.13 5.76 21.94
N ILE A 300 8.33 6.32 21.73
CA ILE A 300 9.45 5.62 21.05
C ILE A 300 9.84 4.34 21.81
N ARG A 301 10.04 4.40 23.13
CA ARG A 301 10.37 3.19 23.93
C ARG A 301 9.27 2.13 23.91
N ASP A 302 8.02 2.52 24.09
CA ASP A 302 6.89 1.59 24.18
C ASP A 302 6.61 0.91 22.82
N ASN A 303 6.98 1.59 21.71
CA ASN A 303 6.86 1.12 20.33
C ASN A 303 7.90 0.09 19.88
N GLN A 304 9.08 0.04 20.51
CA GLN A 304 10.25 -0.74 20.05
C GLN A 304 9.91 -2.19 19.64
N ALA A 305 9.08 -2.89 20.43
CA ALA A 305 8.70 -4.28 20.15
C ALA A 305 7.86 -4.43 18.87
N LEU A 306 6.96 -3.48 18.59
CA LEU A 306 6.11 -3.49 17.41
C LEU A 306 6.92 -3.14 16.15
N PHE A 307 7.83 -2.15 16.26
CA PHE A 307 8.78 -1.84 15.19
C PHE A 307 9.68 -3.04 14.83
N VAL A 308 10.25 -3.74 15.84
CA VAL A 308 11.09 -4.93 15.61
C VAL A 308 10.30 -6.05 14.92
N MET A 309 9.02 -6.24 15.27
CA MET A 309 8.14 -7.21 14.61
C MET A 309 7.97 -6.90 13.11
N LYS A 310 7.67 -5.63 12.76
CA LYS A 310 7.60 -5.17 11.36
C LYS A 310 8.93 -5.35 10.61
N LEU A 311 10.03 -4.91 11.22
CA LEU A 311 11.36 -4.99 10.61
C LEU A 311 11.76 -6.44 10.32
N THR A 312 11.41 -7.37 11.20
CA THR A 312 11.67 -8.81 11.02
C THR A 312 10.84 -9.39 9.87
N SER A 313 9.55 -9.03 9.76
CA SER A 313 8.70 -9.39 8.60
C SER A 313 9.33 -8.99 7.28
N VAL A 314 9.77 -7.72 7.20
CA VAL A 314 10.34 -7.18 5.97
C VAL A 314 11.65 -7.88 5.60
N LYS A 315 12.48 -8.26 6.58
CA LYS A 315 13.66 -9.10 6.35
C LYS A 315 13.30 -10.48 5.80
N GLU A 316 12.32 -11.15 6.40
CA GLU A 316 11.85 -12.48 5.98
C GLU A 316 11.27 -12.46 4.56
N GLU A 317 10.42 -11.46 4.24
CA GLU A 317 9.87 -11.24 2.90
C GLU A 317 10.97 -11.00 1.84
N LEU A 318 12.01 -10.23 2.18
CA LEU A 318 13.15 -9.97 1.29
C LEU A 318 13.97 -11.25 1.04
N ALA A 319 14.21 -12.05 2.08
CA ALA A 319 14.91 -13.33 1.96
C ALA A 319 14.09 -14.35 1.14
N GLU A 320 12.77 -14.42 1.34
CA GLU A 320 11.89 -15.30 0.58
C GLU A 320 11.83 -14.90 -0.90
N ALA A 321 11.70 -13.60 -1.22
CA ALA A 321 11.69 -13.13 -2.60
C ALA A 321 12.97 -13.54 -3.37
N ILE A 322 14.13 -13.45 -2.73
CA ILE A 322 15.42 -13.89 -3.28
C ILE A 322 15.41 -15.41 -3.54
N ASN A 323 14.99 -16.22 -2.55
CA ASN A 323 14.91 -17.68 -2.70
C ASN A 323 13.91 -18.09 -3.80
N LYS A 324 12.74 -17.46 -3.85
CA LYS A 324 11.67 -17.72 -4.83
C LYS A 324 12.12 -17.44 -6.26
N SER A 325 12.84 -16.32 -6.50
CA SER A 325 13.41 -16.01 -7.81
C SER A 325 14.39 -17.11 -8.27
N THR A 326 15.28 -17.54 -7.37
CA THR A 326 16.27 -18.59 -7.61
C THR A 326 15.62 -19.94 -7.96
N ILE A 327 14.64 -20.39 -7.16
CA ILE A 327 13.93 -21.66 -7.38
C ILE A 327 13.12 -21.63 -8.69
N THR A 328 12.48 -20.50 -9.00
CA THR A 328 11.66 -20.35 -10.22
C THR A 328 12.52 -20.45 -11.49
N ILE A 329 13.70 -19.83 -11.50
CA ILE A 329 14.66 -19.92 -12.61
C ILE A 329 15.14 -21.37 -12.76
N LEU A 330 15.59 -22.00 -11.67
CA LEU A 330 16.14 -23.37 -11.70
C LEU A 330 15.10 -24.42 -12.14
N ARG A 331 13.86 -24.38 -11.60
CA ARG A 331 12.80 -25.34 -11.95
C ARG A 331 12.19 -25.07 -13.32
N GLY A 332 12.16 -23.83 -13.79
CA GLY A 332 11.58 -23.46 -15.08
C GLY A 332 12.38 -23.94 -16.30
N LEU A 333 13.64 -24.34 -16.12
CA LEU A 333 14.54 -24.75 -17.19
C LEU A 333 14.37 -26.22 -17.64
N ASP A 334 14.12 -27.15 -16.70
CA ASP A 334 14.31 -28.60 -16.97
C ASP A 334 13.02 -29.42 -17.18
N ALA A 335 11.85 -28.96 -16.74
CA ALA A 335 10.56 -29.56 -17.12
C ALA A 335 9.36 -28.62 -16.88
N GLY A 336 8.26 -28.86 -17.59
CA GLY A 336 7.17 -27.89 -17.76
C GLY A 336 6.42 -27.46 -16.49
N PRO A 337 5.50 -26.47 -16.57
CA PRO A 337 5.02 -25.67 -15.42
C PRO A 337 4.55 -26.45 -14.19
N HIS A 338 4.00 -27.65 -14.37
CA HIS A 338 3.58 -28.53 -13.29
C HIS A 338 4.72 -28.99 -12.36
N GLU A 339 6.00 -28.90 -12.77
CA GLU A 339 7.13 -29.22 -11.88
C GLU A 339 7.33 -28.21 -10.75
N VAL A 340 6.79 -27.00 -10.90
CA VAL A 340 6.80 -25.96 -9.86
C VAL A 340 5.74 -26.24 -8.77
N ILE A 341 4.75 -27.10 -9.04
CA ILE A 341 3.68 -27.44 -8.09
C ILE A 341 4.22 -28.37 -7.00
N ASN A 342 3.96 -28.03 -5.73
CA ASN A 342 4.46 -28.76 -4.57
C ASN A 342 3.59 -29.99 -4.22
N ASP A 343 2.27 -29.86 -4.26
CA ASP A 343 1.36 -30.96 -3.95
C ASP A 343 1.30 -32.01 -5.08
N HIS A 344 1.45 -33.29 -4.71
CA HIS A 344 1.59 -34.40 -5.65
C HIS A 344 0.32 -34.69 -6.47
N ASP A 345 -0.85 -34.65 -5.84
CA ASP A 345 -2.12 -34.97 -6.53
C ASP A 345 -2.50 -33.82 -7.45
N ILE A 346 -2.33 -32.58 -6.96
CA ILE A 346 -2.55 -31.36 -7.75
C ILE A 346 -1.59 -31.27 -8.93
N LYS A 347 -0.30 -31.60 -8.75
CA LYS A 347 0.69 -31.70 -9.83
C LYS A 347 0.29 -32.72 -10.89
N SER A 348 -0.27 -33.86 -10.47
CA SER A 348 -0.79 -34.89 -11.36
C SER A 348 -1.98 -34.39 -12.18
N ILE A 349 -2.94 -33.72 -11.54
CA ILE A 349 -4.09 -33.09 -12.22
C ILE A 349 -3.61 -32.05 -13.25
N TRP A 350 -2.67 -31.18 -12.88
CA TRP A 350 -2.16 -30.12 -13.75
C TRP A 350 -1.44 -30.67 -14.99
N ARG A 351 -0.66 -31.75 -14.80
CA ARG A 351 -0.01 -32.50 -15.87
C ARG A 351 -1.03 -33.16 -16.80
N ASP A 352 -2.01 -33.87 -16.25
CA ASP A 352 -3.03 -34.60 -17.02
C ASP A 352 -3.93 -33.68 -17.85
N LYS A 353 -4.32 -32.53 -17.27
CA LYS A 353 -5.11 -31.50 -17.98
C LYS A 353 -4.27 -30.60 -18.88
N LYS A 354 -2.94 -30.74 -18.86
CA LYS A 354 -1.96 -29.97 -19.67
C LYS A 354 -2.11 -28.45 -19.52
N TRP A 355 -2.40 -28.00 -18.30
CA TRP A 355 -2.47 -26.57 -18.02
C TRP A 355 -1.07 -25.93 -18.04
N ARG A 356 -1.02 -24.64 -18.39
CA ARG A 356 0.21 -23.84 -18.42
C ARG A 356 0.44 -23.22 -17.04
N ASN A 357 0.52 -21.89 -16.95
CA ASN A 357 0.78 -21.19 -15.70
C ASN A 357 -0.50 -20.86 -14.92
N THR A 358 -1.66 -20.88 -15.62
CA THR A 358 -2.99 -20.56 -15.07
C THR A 358 -4.06 -21.50 -15.64
N THR A 359 -5.20 -21.59 -14.96
CA THR A 359 -6.41 -22.29 -15.41
C THR A 359 -7.67 -21.58 -14.87
N LYS A 360 -8.85 -21.82 -15.44
CA LYS A 360 -10.11 -21.23 -14.92
C LYS A 360 -10.52 -21.91 -13.62
N SER A 361 -10.87 -21.14 -12.59
CA SER A 361 -11.08 -21.65 -11.22
C SER A 361 -12.17 -22.73 -11.16
N ARG A 362 -13.30 -22.54 -11.87
CA ARG A 362 -14.36 -23.56 -11.98
C ARG A 362 -13.93 -24.85 -12.71
N HIS A 363 -13.01 -24.75 -13.69
CA HIS A 363 -12.47 -25.93 -14.37
C HIS A 363 -11.47 -26.69 -13.49
N PHE A 364 -10.72 -25.97 -12.66
CA PHE A 364 -9.84 -26.55 -11.64
C PHE A 364 -10.63 -27.40 -10.65
N VAL A 365 -11.62 -26.81 -9.95
CA VAL A 365 -12.42 -27.52 -8.94
C VAL A 365 -13.10 -28.78 -9.52
N SER A 366 -13.65 -28.66 -10.73
CA SER A 366 -14.24 -29.80 -11.46
C SER A 366 -13.24 -30.93 -11.76
N ALA A 367 -12.01 -30.60 -12.16
CA ALA A 367 -10.98 -31.61 -12.40
C ALA A 367 -10.49 -32.29 -11.11
N VAL A 368 -10.43 -31.54 -10.01
CA VAL A 368 -10.06 -32.02 -8.68
C VAL A 368 -11.10 -32.98 -8.12
N GLN A 369 -12.39 -32.62 -8.20
CA GLN A 369 -13.52 -33.49 -7.87
C GLN A 369 -13.42 -34.83 -8.62
N TYR A 370 -13.26 -34.79 -9.93
CA TYR A 370 -13.13 -35.98 -10.78
C TYR A 370 -11.89 -36.82 -10.46
N HIS A 371 -10.77 -36.18 -10.12
CA HIS A 371 -9.53 -36.89 -9.77
C HIS A 371 -9.70 -37.69 -8.46
N PHE A 372 -10.21 -37.06 -7.40
CA PHE A 372 -10.42 -37.76 -6.13
C PHE A 372 -11.54 -38.80 -6.20
N GLU A 373 -12.61 -38.55 -6.96
CA GLU A 373 -13.62 -39.57 -7.26
C GLU A 373 -13.00 -40.81 -7.93
N GLN A 374 -12.13 -40.63 -8.93
CA GLN A 374 -11.39 -41.75 -9.52
C GLN A 374 -10.41 -42.41 -8.55
N GLN A 375 -9.65 -41.65 -7.78
CA GLN A 375 -8.66 -42.17 -6.84
C GLN A 375 -9.33 -43.06 -5.79
N PHE A 376 -10.44 -42.61 -5.20
CA PHE A 376 -11.18 -43.37 -4.20
C PHE A 376 -11.89 -44.59 -4.80
N CYS A 377 -12.40 -44.50 -6.03
CA CYS A 377 -12.94 -45.66 -6.75
C CYS A 377 -11.87 -46.73 -7.01
N ARG A 378 -10.64 -46.33 -7.37
CA ARG A 378 -9.51 -47.27 -7.54
C ARG A 378 -9.13 -47.92 -6.21
N TYR A 379 -9.00 -47.12 -5.15
CA TYR A 379 -8.73 -47.60 -3.80
C TYR A 379 -9.73 -48.68 -3.37
N MET A 380 -11.03 -48.42 -3.56
CA MET A 380 -12.10 -49.37 -3.23
C MET A 380 -12.00 -50.70 -4.01
N ASN A 381 -11.60 -50.65 -5.28
CA ASN A 381 -11.38 -51.85 -6.10
C ASN A 381 -10.13 -52.64 -5.64
N GLU A 382 -9.09 -51.94 -5.20
CA GLU A 382 -7.82 -52.52 -4.73
C GLU A 382 -7.92 -53.10 -3.31
N HIS A 383 -8.83 -52.59 -2.48
CA HIS A 383 -8.99 -52.96 -1.06
C HIS A 383 -10.31 -53.72 -0.79
N GLU A 384 -10.72 -54.59 -1.72
CA GLU A 384 -11.86 -55.52 -1.55
C GLU A 384 -13.19 -54.86 -1.14
N GLY A 385 -13.43 -53.61 -1.57
CA GLY A 385 -14.63 -52.84 -1.24
C GLY A 385 -14.51 -51.93 -0.02
N ALA A 386 -13.36 -51.86 0.65
CA ALA A 386 -13.11 -50.88 1.71
C ALA A 386 -13.11 -49.44 1.15
N GLN A 387 -13.82 -48.54 1.81
CA GLN A 387 -13.83 -47.12 1.44
C GLN A 387 -12.50 -46.44 1.79
N HIS A 388 -12.06 -45.50 0.95
CA HIS A 388 -10.91 -44.65 1.24
C HIS A 388 -11.20 -43.79 2.49
N PRO A 389 -10.25 -43.57 3.42
CA PRO A 389 -10.49 -42.78 4.64
C PRO A 389 -11.08 -41.38 4.40
N ASP A 390 -10.75 -40.75 3.27
CA ASP A 390 -11.26 -39.43 2.87
C ASP A 390 -12.49 -39.46 1.96
N CYS A 391 -13.15 -40.61 1.76
CA CYS A 391 -14.31 -40.70 0.86
C CYS A 391 -15.46 -39.75 1.25
N TRP A 392 -15.58 -39.46 2.55
CA TRP A 392 -16.55 -38.51 3.10
C TRP A 392 -16.41 -37.10 2.50
N THR A 393 -15.21 -36.70 2.05
CA THR A 393 -14.96 -35.39 1.47
C THR A 393 -15.70 -35.18 0.15
N LEU A 394 -16.00 -36.26 -0.61
CA LEU A 394 -16.77 -36.17 -1.85
C LEU A 394 -18.19 -35.62 -1.63
N ASN A 395 -18.74 -35.71 -0.42
CA ASN A 395 -20.02 -35.09 -0.08
C ASN A 395 -19.99 -33.56 -0.26
N TYR A 396 -18.82 -32.94 -0.07
CA TYR A 396 -18.59 -31.51 -0.28
C TYR A 396 -18.01 -31.25 -1.67
N LEU A 397 -17.01 -32.01 -2.10
CA LEU A 397 -16.32 -31.78 -3.38
C LEU A 397 -17.20 -32.03 -4.62
N SER A 398 -18.21 -32.90 -4.53
CA SER A 398 -19.10 -33.22 -5.68
C SER A 398 -20.34 -32.31 -5.77
N ARG A 399 -20.61 -31.43 -4.80
CA ARG A 399 -21.78 -30.52 -4.83
C ARG A 399 -21.38 -29.18 -5.45
N VAL A 400 -21.95 -28.84 -6.60
CA VAL A 400 -21.64 -27.61 -7.37
C VAL A 400 -21.85 -26.31 -6.55
N ILE A 401 -22.72 -26.32 -5.55
CA ILE A 401 -22.96 -25.18 -4.63
C ILE A 401 -21.69 -24.76 -3.86
N PHE A 402 -20.75 -25.68 -3.62
CA PHE A 402 -19.50 -25.39 -2.90
C PHE A 402 -18.32 -25.06 -3.83
N TYR A 403 -18.51 -25.11 -5.16
CA TYR A 403 -17.44 -24.80 -6.12
C TYR A 403 -16.95 -23.35 -6.03
N PRO A 404 -17.82 -22.31 -5.84
CA PRO A 404 -17.38 -20.95 -5.64
C PRO A 404 -16.49 -20.81 -4.41
N ALA A 405 -16.89 -21.36 -3.27
CA ALA A 405 -16.12 -21.28 -2.03
C ALA A 405 -14.72 -21.91 -2.14
N ILE A 406 -14.57 -23.04 -2.84
CA ILE A 406 -13.25 -23.63 -3.13
C ILE A 406 -12.46 -22.76 -4.11
N ALA A 407 -13.10 -22.19 -5.12
CA ALA A 407 -12.46 -21.32 -6.11
C ALA A 407 -11.93 -20.03 -5.43
N ASP A 408 -12.81 -19.29 -4.76
CA ASP A 408 -12.50 -18.07 -3.99
C ASP A 408 -11.44 -18.32 -2.90
N ALA A 409 -11.32 -19.57 -2.41
CA ALA A 409 -10.31 -19.91 -1.43
C ALA A 409 -8.88 -19.94 -1.98
N ILE A 410 -8.74 -20.17 -3.28
CA ILE A 410 -7.46 -20.25 -4.01
C ILE A 410 -7.21 -18.94 -4.79
N ASP A 411 -8.25 -18.44 -5.48
CA ASP A 411 -8.28 -17.26 -6.35
C ASP A 411 -8.28 -15.97 -5.50
N GLU A 412 -7.08 -15.51 -5.12
CA GLU A 412 -6.90 -14.44 -4.12
C GLU A 412 -7.21 -13.05 -4.70
N ASP A 413 -6.94 -12.82 -5.99
CA ASP A 413 -7.26 -11.58 -6.69
C ASP A 413 -8.70 -11.55 -7.26
N SER A 414 -9.43 -12.66 -7.16
CA SER A 414 -10.78 -12.85 -7.72
C SER A 414 -10.82 -12.64 -9.25
N SER A 415 -9.72 -12.97 -9.95
CA SER A 415 -9.61 -12.89 -11.42
C SER A 415 -10.42 -13.95 -12.17
N GLY A 416 -10.91 -14.99 -11.47
CA GLY A 416 -11.57 -16.13 -12.08
C GLY A 416 -10.59 -17.16 -12.69
N TYR A 417 -9.29 -16.99 -12.42
CA TYR A 417 -8.22 -17.89 -12.80
C TYR A 417 -7.35 -18.23 -11.59
N ILE A 418 -6.94 -19.50 -11.50
CA ILE A 418 -5.96 -19.96 -10.52
C ILE A 418 -4.60 -20.02 -11.19
N SER A 419 -3.62 -19.29 -10.66
CA SER A 419 -2.20 -19.41 -10.99
C SER A 419 -1.51 -20.51 -10.18
N ILE A 420 -0.35 -20.97 -10.65
CA ILE A 420 0.51 -21.90 -9.88
C ILE A 420 0.97 -21.29 -8.54
N HIS A 421 1.11 -19.97 -8.45
CA HIS A 421 1.56 -19.32 -7.22
C HIS A 421 0.49 -19.40 -6.13
N GLU A 422 -0.73 -18.97 -6.44
CA GLU A 422 -1.90 -19.06 -5.56
C GLU A 422 -2.18 -20.50 -5.14
N LEU A 423 -2.09 -21.43 -6.11
CA LEU A 423 -2.25 -22.85 -5.89
C LEU A 423 -1.24 -23.40 -4.87
N ASN A 424 0.05 -23.10 -5.03
CA ASN A 424 1.06 -23.52 -4.06
C ASN A 424 0.82 -22.86 -2.69
N ASN A 425 0.58 -21.55 -2.65
CA ASN A 425 0.30 -20.83 -1.39
C ASN A 425 -0.89 -21.45 -0.62
N PHE A 426 -1.96 -21.78 -1.34
CA PHE A 426 -3.14 -22.45 -0.78
C PHE A 426 -2.86 -23.87 -0.28
N PHE A 427 -2.06 -24.68 -0.99
CA PHE A 427 -1.78 -26.06 -0.58
C PHE A 427 -0.61 -26.20 0.40
N ASP A 428 0.34 -25.26 0.41
CA ASP A 428 1.46 -25.20 1.36
C ASP A 428 1.02 -24.67 2.74
N SER A 429 -0.06 -23.87 2.80
CA SER A 429 -0.72 -23.45 4.05
C SER A 429 -1.63 -24.53 4.68
N ARG A 430 -1.77 -25.70 4.04
CA ARG A 430 -2.49 -26.86 4.61
C ARG A 430 -1.76 -27.40 5.86
N PRO A 431 -2.48 -27.73 6.95
CA PRO A 431 -1.89 -28.42 8.09
C PRO A 431 -1.20 -29.73 7.68
N LYS A 432 0.00 -30.01 8.19
CA LYS A 432 0.86 -31.12 7.72
C LYS A 432 0.23 -32.52 7.83
N ASP A 433 -0.67 -32.70 8.79
CA ASP A 433 -1.37 -33.97 9.04
C ASP A 433 -2.66 -34.13 8.20
N TRP A 434 -2.97 -33.18 7.31
CA TRP A 434 -4.19 -33.16 6.51
C TRP A 434 -3.92 -33.50 5.04
N THR A 435 -4.87 -34.19 4.42
CA THR A 435 -4.83 -34.52 2.98
C THR A 435 -5.43 -33.41 2.12
N ALA A 436 -5.13 -33.38 0.82
CA ALA A 436 -5.71 -32.41 -0.11
C ALA A 436 -7.27 -32.43 -0.12
N PRO A 437 -7.95 -33.60 -0.14
CA PRO A 437 -9.42 -33.65 -0.05
C PRO A 437 -9.98 -33.06 1.25
N GLN A 438 -9.33 -33.31 2.39
CA GLN A 438 -9.75 -32.79 3.70
C GLN A 438 -9.66 -31.25 3.74
N TRP A 439 -8.57 -30.70 3.21
CA TRP A 439 -8.36 -29.25 3.12
C TRP A 439 -9.39 -28.57 2.23
N LEU A 440 -9.65 -29.14 1.05
CA LEU A 440 -10.67 -28.64 0.14
C LEU A 440 -12.08 -28.76 0.74
N ALA A 441 -12.40 -29.81 1.48
CA ALA A 441 -13.67 -29.95 2.19
C ALA A 441 -13.84 -28.92 3.31
N TYR A 442 -12.77 -28.55 4.01
CA TYR A 442 -12.78 -27.45 4.97
C TYR A 442 -13.09 -26.10 4.28
N TRP A 443 -12.47 -25.78 3.15
CA TRP A 443 -12.76 -24.52 2.43
C TRP A 443 -14.12 -24.50 1.73
N ALA A 444 -14.59 -25.65 1.24
CA ALA A 444 -15.91 -25.83 0.65
C ALA A 444 -17.06 -25.46 1.59
N ALA A 445 -16.89 -25.73 2.90
CA ALA A 445 -18.02 -25.84 3.82
C ALA A 445 -17.67 -25.51 5.29
N GLY A 446 -16.48 -25.90 5.77
CA GLY A 446 -16.05 -25.70 7.15
C GLY A 446 -15.76 -24.25 7.53
N TRP A 447 -15.02 -23.52 6.69
CA TRP A 447 -14.69 -22.11 6.91
C TRP A 447 -15.95 -21.24 7.07
N TYR A 448 -16.98 -21.48 6.25
CA TYR A 448 -18.28 -20.81 6.35
C TYR A 448 -18.96 -21.04 7.72
N GLN A 449 -19.01 -22.29 8.18
CA GLN A 449 -19.59 -22.61 9.48
C GLN A 449 -18.80 -21.99 10.65
N ASP A 450 -17.48 -21.85 10.51
CA ASP A 450 -16.65 -21.14 11.49
C ASP A 450 -16.88 -19.62 11.45
N SER A 451 -17.02 -19.01 10.27
CA SER A 451 -17.37 -17.60 10.10
C SER A 451 -18.71 -17.25 10.75
N LEU A 452 -19.74 -18.08 10.58
CA LEU A 452 -21.02 -17.93 11.29
C LEU A 452 -20.86 -18.06 12.81
N GLN A 453 -20.04 -19.02 13.29
CA GLN A 453 -19.76 -19.16 14.71
C GLN A 453 -18.99 -17.95 15.27
N TYR A 454 -18.13 -17.31 14.47
CA TYR A 454 -17.45 -16.07 14.85
C TYR A 454 -18.40 -14.88 14.88
N ARG A 455 -19.31 -14.72 13.90
CA ARG A 455 -20.39 -13.71 13.94
C ARG A 455 -21.14 -13.80 15.26
N ASP A 456 -21.66 -14.98 15.61
CA ASP A 456 -22.48 -15.16 16.81
C ASP A 456 -21.68 -14.82 18.09
N LYS A 457 -20.39 -15.20 18.15
CA LYS A 457 -19.48 -14.84 19.24
C LYS A 457 -19.16 -13.34 19.29
N ILE A 458 -19.09 -12.65 18.15
CA ILE A 458 -18.84 -11.21 18.04
C ILE A 458 -20.07 -10.42 18.50
N MET A 459 -21.25 -10.77 17.97
CA MET A 459 -22.52 -10.13 18.31
C MET A 459 -22.86 -10.28 19.79
N ALA A 460 -22.63 -11.46 20.37
CA ALA A 460 -22.76 -11.68 21.81
C ALA A 460 -21.81 -10.79 22.64
N ARG A 461 -20.60 -10.49 22.16
CA ARG A 461 -19.67 -9.57 22.83
C ARG A 461 -20.13 -8.12 22.75
N LEU A 462 -20.60 -7.67 21.59
CA LEU A 462 -21.11 -6.31 21.40
C LEU A 462 -22.32 -6.05 22.32
N SER A 463 -23.28 -6.98 22.36
CA SER A 463 -24.43 -6.90 23.28
C SER A 463 -24.01 -6.75 24.74
N VAL A 464 -22.99 -7.51 25.19
CA VAL A 464 -22.48 -7.38 26.57
C VAL A 464 -21.80 -6.03 26.82
N PHE A 465 -21.23 -5.38 25.79
CA PHE A 465 -20.66 -4.04 25.94
C PHE A 465 -21.77 -2.99 26.08
N ASP A 466 -22.78 -3.05 25.22
CA ASP A 466 -23.96 -2.17 25.28
C ASP A 466 -24.62 -2.27 26.68
N ASP A 467 -24.88 -3.49 27.16
CA ASP A 467 -25.45 -3.77 28.48
C ASP A 467 -24.55 -3.35 29.66
N SER A 468 -23.23 -3.23 29.43
CA SER A 468 -22.26 -2.91 30.48
C SER A 468 -22.10 -1.40 30.69
N ILE A 469 -22.37 -0.55 29.70
CA ILE A 469 -22.11 0.91 29.76
C ILE A 469 -22.65 1.54 31.04
N GLU A 470 -23.86 1.17 31.47
CA GLU A 470 -24.45 1.79 32.66
C GLU A 470 -23.77 1.42 33.99
N ARG A 471 -23.04 0.31 34.03
CA ARG A 471 -22.35 -0.22 35.22
C ARG A 471 -20.87 0.17 35.29
N ILE A 472 -20.38 0.90 34.31
CA ILE A 472 -18.99 1.36 34.22
C ILE A 472 -18.72 2.54 35.16
N HIS A 473 -17.50 2.63 35.69
CA HIS A 473 -17.05 3.74 36.54
C HIS A 473 -17.27 5.09 35.84
N PRO A 474 -17.76 6.15 36.52
CA PRO A 474 -18.19 7.40 35.85
C PRO A 474 -17.16 8.01 34.91
N GLU A 475 -15.87 8.01 35.28
CA GLU A 475 -14.76 8.54 34.47
C GLU A 475 -14.55 7.78 33.14
N ASN A 476 -14.92 6.49 33.10
CA ASN A 476 -14.75 5.63 31.94
C ASN A 476 -15.97 5.62 31.00
N LYS A 477 -17.15 6.08 31.46
CA LYS A 477 -18.40 6.00 30.69
C LYS A 477 -18.29 6.69 29.32
N GLY A 478 -17.91 7.97 29.31
CA GLY A 478 -17.74 8.74 28.06
C GLY A 478 -16.73 8.13 27.09
N PRO A 479 -15.48 7.86 27.52
CA PRO A 479 -14.46 7.23 26.68
C PRO A 479 -14.87 5.87 26.08
N LEU A 480 -15.64 5.05 26.82
CA LEU A 480 -16.08 3.73 26.32
C LEU A 480 -17.37 3.81 25.49
N GLN A 481 -18.26 4.76 25.76
CA GLN A 481 -19.43 5.04 24.93
C GLN A 481 -19.02 5.51 23.54
N ASP A 482 -18.04 6.42 23.44
CA ASP A 482 -17.57 6.92 22.15
C ASP A 482 -16.75 5.86 21.38
N TYR A 483 -16.02 4.99 22.09
CA TYR A 483 -15.42 3.80 21.48
C TYR A 483 -16.50 2.90 20.85
N LEU A 484 -17.63 2.65 21.54
CA LEU A 484 -18.71 1.84 20.98
C LEU A 484 -19.44 2.51 19.81
N SER A 485 -19.68 3.83 19.87
CA SER A 485 -20.38 4.53 18.78
C SER A 485 -19.59 4.51 17.48
N GLU A 486 -18.25 4.53 17.53
CA GLU A 486 -17.39 4.50 16.35
C GLU A 486 -17.13 3.07 15.82
N VAL A 487 -17.07 2.07 16.71
CA VAL A 487 -16.70 0.70 16.36
C VAL A 487 -17.91 -0.19 16.07
N ALA A 488 -18.95 -0.14 16.89
CA ALA A 488 -19.92 -1.23 16.98
C ALA A 488 -20.77 -1.36 15.71
N GLU A 489 -21.13 -0.24 15.06
CA GLU A 489 -21.84 -0.25 13.78
C GLU A 489 -21.00 -0.89 12.66
N ASN A 490 -19.73 -0.48 12.53
CA ASN A 490 -18.81 -1.04 11.53
C ASN A 490 -18.57 -2.55 11.74
N VAL A 491 -18.45 -3.01 12.99
CA VAL A 491 -18.33 -4.45 13.27
C VAL A 491 -19.62 -5.19 12.92
N ARG A 492 -20.80 -4.68 13.30
CA ARG A 492 -22.10 -5.27 12.94
C ARG A 492 -22.25 -5.41 11.43
N LEU A 493 -21.95 -4.34 10.68
CA LEU A 493 -22.03 -4.33 9.21
C LEU A 493 -21.15 -5.39 8.52
N ILE A 494 -20.01 -5.76 9.12
CA ILE A 494 -19.12 -6.82 8.60
C ILE A 494 -19.64 -8.22 8.95
N VAL A 495 -20.29 -8.41 10.10
CA VAL A 495 -20.64 -9.76 10.58
C VAL A 495 -22.08 -10.17 10.27
N ASP A 496 -23.01 -9.21 10.21
CA ASP A 496 -24.44 -9.46 9.93
C ASP A 496 -24.71 -9.69 8.43
N SER A 497 -23.80 -9.25 7.55
CA SER A 497 -23.85 -9.46 6.09
C SER A 497 -23.70 -10.94 5.68
N LEU A 498 -23.17 -11.79 6.57
CA LEU A 498 -23.04 -13.23 6.33
C LEU A 498 -24.40 -13.92 6.26
N TYR A 499 -24.84 -14.22 5.04
CA TYR A 499 -26.06 -14.98 4.80
C TYR A 499 -25.97 -16.40 5.40
N ASN A 500 -27.10 -16.96 5.81
CA ASN A 500 -27.19 -18.27 6.49
C ASN A 500 -27.88 -19.37 5.66
N ASN A 501 -28.37 -19.07 4.44
CA ASN A 501 -29.20 -19.97 3.62
C ASN A 501 -28.49 -21.25 3.16
N VAL A 502 -27.16 -21.25 2.99
CA VAL A 502 -26.39 -22.45 2.59
C VAL A 502 -26.39 -23.51 3.70
N LEU A 503 -26.72 -23.15 4.95
CA LEU A 503 -26.89 -24.12 6.05
C LEU A 503 -27.95 -25.20 5.77
N GLU A 504 -28.98 -24.90 4.94
CA GLU A 504 -30.04 -25.88 4.60
C GLU A 504 -29.51 -27.09 3.82
N TYR A 505 -28.35 -26.96 3.16
CA TYR A 505 -27.71 -28.05 2.41
C TYR A 505 -26.79 -28.92 3.27
N PHE A 506 -26.62 -28.60 4.56
CA PHE A 506 -25.85 -29.42 5.50
C PHE A 506 -26.76 -30.43 6.20
N GLU A 507 -26.51 -31.70 5.95
CA GLU A 507 -27.14 -32.80 6.66
C GLU A 507 -26.55 -32.89 8.08
N ALA A 508 -27.19 -32.21 9.02
CA ALA A 508 -26.93 -32.36 10.45
C ALA A 508 -27.00 -33.85 10.84
N ASP A 509 -26.11 -34.25 11.76
CA ASP A 509 -25.97 -35.62 12.26
C ASP A 509 -25.47 -36.69 11.26
N SER A 510 -25.03 -36.30 10.05
CA SER A 510 -24.30 -37.19 9.12
C SER A 510 -22.87 -37.49 9.59
N ALA A 511 -22.31 -38.65 9.19
CA ALA A 511 -20.95 -39.04 9.54
C ALA A 511 -19.90 -38.12 8.89
N GLU A 512 -20.21 -37.66 7.68
CA GLU A 512 -19.50 -36.64 6.91
C GLU A 512 -19.41 -35.32 7.70
N ALA A 513 -20.52 -34.89 8.31
CA ALA A 513 -20.55 -33.68 9.13
C ALA A 513 -19.73 -33.83 10.41
N VAL A 514 -19.72 -35.01 11.06
CA VAL A 514 -18.87 -35.28 12.24
C VAL A 514 -17.38 -35.15 11.89
N ASN A 515 -16.96 -35.69 10.74
CA ASN A 515 -15.58 -35.55 10.26
C ASN A 515 -15.22 -34.08 9.97
N LEU A 516 -16.12 -33.33 9.30
CA LEU A 516 -15.91 -31.91 9.03
C LEU A 516 -15.82 -31.09 10.32
N VAL A 517 -16.67 -31.36 11.32
CA VAL A 517 -16.60 -30.69 12.64
C VAL A 517 -15.25 -30.95 13.32
N SER A 518 -14.73 -32.18 13.29
CA SER A 518 -13.42 -32.48 13.86
C SER A 518 -12.27 -31.74 13.15
N LEU A 519 -12.34 -31.55 11.82
CA LEU A 519 -11.38 -30.72 11.09
C LEU A 519 -11.49 -29.24 11.50
N ARG A 520 -12.72 -28.70 11.51
CA ARG A 520 -13.00 -27.31 11.90
C ARG A 520 -12.47 -27.00 13.29
N GLU A 521 -12.77 -27.82 14.30
CA GLU A 521 -12.31 -27.60 15.67
C GLU A 521 -10.78 -27.51 15.76
N LYS A 522 -10.06 -28.46 15.13
CA LYS A 522 -8.59 -28.47 15.08
C LYS A 522 -8.01 -27.23 14.40
N TYR A 523 -8.57 -26.83 13.25
CA TYR A 523 -8.07 -25.69 12.49
C TYR A 523 -8.44 -24.35 13.14
N ALA A 524 -9.66 -24.22 13.67
CA ALA A 524 -10.08 -23.05 14.42
C ALA A 524 -9.27 -22.86 15.72
N GLU A 525 -8.86 -23.94 16.40
CA GLU A 525 -7.91 -23.89 17.52
C GLU A 525 -6.51 -23.45 17.06
N HIS A 526 -5.97 -24.04 15.99
CA HIS A 526 -4.68 -23.67 15.43
C HIS A 526 -4.61 -22.19 14.99
N VAL A 527 -5.58 -21.73 14.19
CA VAL A 527 -5.69 -20.33 13.75
C VAL A 527 -5.93 -19.39 14.94
N THR A 528 -6.77 -19.79 15.90
CA THR A 528 -6.95 -19.03 17.15
C THR A 528 -5.61 -18.82 17.85
N LYS A 529 -4.82 -19.89 18.00
CA LYS A 529 -3.55 -19.86 18.70
C LYS A 529 -2.55 -18.95 17.98
N GLU A 530 -2.38 -19.10 16.66
CA GLU A 530 -1.49 -18.21 15.90
C GLU A 530 -1.90 -16.74 16.02
N VAL A 531 -3.20 -16.45 15.90
CA VAL A 531 -3.71 -15.07 15.99
C VAL A 531 -3.53 -14.51 17.42
N GLU A 532 -3.73 -15.31 18.48
CA GLU A 532 -3.45 -14.89 19.85
C GLU A 532 -1.94 -14.68 20.08
N GLU A 533 -1.06 -15.54 19.55
CA GLU A 533 0.40 -15.39 19.65
C GLU A 533 0.91 -14.12 18.93
N ARG A 534 0.43 -13.84 17.71
CA ARG A 534 0.80 -12.62 16.96
C ARG A 534 0.20 -11.35 17.59
N LEU A 535 -1.03 -11.42 18.12
CA LEU A 535 -1.61 -10.30 18.89
C LEU A 535 -0.86 -10.04 20.21
N ASP A 536 -0.41 -11.09 20.90
CA ASP A 536 0.40 -10.95 22.13
C ASP A 536 1.75 -10.27 21.82
N GLN A 537 2.43 -10.65 20.72
CA GLN A 537 3.64 -9.97 20.23
C GLN A 537 3.40 -8.49 19.90
N ALA A 538 2.29 -8.18 19.22
CA ALA A 538 1.85 -6.82 18.91
C ALA A 538 1.22 -6.07 20.12
N LYS A 539 1.21 -6.67 21.33
CA LYS A 539 0.55 -6.14 22.55
C LYS A 539 -0.95 -5.80 22.39
N TYR A 540 -1.64 -6.45 21.45
CA TYR A 540 -3.01 -6.15 20.98
C TYR A 540 -3.19 -4.77 20.32
N THR A 541 -2.13 -4.18 19.79
CA THR A 541 -2.20 -2.96 18.99
C THR A 541 -2.06 -3.29 17.50
N ILE A 542 -2.98 -2.79 16.68
CA ILE A 542 -2.87 -2.80 15.23
C ILE A 542 -2.82 -1.33 14.80
N ASP A 543 -1.68 -0.90 14.27
CA ASP A 543 -1.37 0.50 14.01
C ASP A 543 -1.36 0.86 12.51
N ASP A 544 -1.07 -0.12 11.64
CA ASP A 544 -1.15 0.02 10.19
C ASP A 544 -1.52 -1.31 9.49
N THR A 545 -1.72 -1.23 8.17
CA THR A 545 -2.07 -2.38 7.32
C THR A 545 -0.98 -3.47 7.30
N HIS A 546 0.30 -3.13 7.53
CA HIS A 546 1.38 -4.11 7.56
C HIS A 546 1.35 -4.94 8.87
N THR A 547 1.13 -4.30 10.02
CA THR A 547 0.84 -5.01 11.28
C THR A 547 -0.41 -5.88 11.18
N LEU A 548 -1.47 -5.42 10.49
CA LEU A 548 -2.65 -6.26 10.25
C LEU A 548 -2.32 -7.47 9.37
N SER A 549 -1.58 -7.28 8.28
CA SER A 549 -1.11 -8.36 7.40
C SER A 549 -0.29 -9.39 8.17
N LEU A 550 0.59 -8.94 9.06
CA LEU A 550 1.35 -9.80 9.97
C LEU A 550 0.44 -10.65 10.88
N ILE A 551 -0.56 -10.04 11.52
CA ILE A 551 -1.48 -10.75 12.45
C ILE A 551 -2.35 -11.77 11.70
N ILE A 552 -2.85 -11.41 10.51
CA ILE A 552 -3.51 -12.33 9.58
C ILE A 552 -2.54 -13.45 9.17
N GLY A 553 -1.27 -13.11 8.93
CA GLY A 553 -0.19 -14.00 8.49
C GLY A 553 0.09 -13.78 7.01
N ILE A 554 1.37 -13.61 6.67
CA ILE A 554 1.86 -13.34 5.31
C ILE A 554 1.28 -14.37 4.33
N GLY A 555 0.82 -13.90 3.17
CA GLY A 555 0.20 -14.74 2.13
C GLY A 555 -1.21 -15.25 2.44
N ASN A 556 -1.84 -14.88 3.56
CA ASN A 556 -3.25 -15.21 3.80
C ASN A 556 -4.17 -14.05 3.40
N ARG A 557 -5.26 -14.37 2.68
CA ARG A 557 -6.34 -13.44 2.35
C ARG A 557 -6.94 -12.82 3.60
N LEU A 558 -7.29 -11.52 3.56
CA LEU A 558 -7.85 -10.79 4.71
C LEU A 558 -9.07 -11.52 5.32
N GLU A 559 -10.06 -11.84 4.50
CA GLU A 559 -11.31 -12.48 4.91
C GLU A 559 -11.11 -13.82 5.62
N SER A 560 -10.03 -14.56 5.32
CA SER A 560 -9.77 -15.90 5.87
C SER A 560 -9.72 -15.95 7.40
N ARG A 561 -9.19 -14.88 8.02
CA ARG A 561 -8.90 -14.79 9.46
C ARG A 561 -9.47 -13.53 10.12
N LEU A 562 -9.98 -12.57 9.35
CA LEU A 562 -10.59 -11.31 9.79
C LEU A 562 -11.50 -11.46 11.02
N LEU A 563 -12.47 -12.37 10.94
CA LEU A 563 -13.46 -12.59 12.01
C LEU A 563 -12.83 -13.17 13.29
N CYS A 564 -11.76 -13.96 13.15
CA CYS A 564 -10.99 -14.40 14.31
C CYS A 564 -10.29 -13.20 14.95
N VAL A 565 -9.57 -12.38 14.18
CA VAL A 565 -8.87 -11.17 14.69
C VAL A 565 -9.84 -10.23 15.41
N ILE A 566 -10.98 -9.90 14.80
CA ILE A 566 -12.03 -9.07 15.41
C ILE A 566 -12.52 -9.72 16.72
N HIS A 567 -12.84 -11.01 16.73
CA HIS A 567 -13.26 -11.71 17.94
C HIS A 567 -12.21 -11.68 19.06
N ARG A 568 -10.92 -11.77 18.73
CA ARG A 568 -9.81 -11.74 19.71
C ARG A 568 -9.57 -10.34 20.27
N LEU A 569 -9.63 -9.30 19.44
CA LEU A 569 -9.62 -7.91 19.90
C LEU A 569 -10.81 -7.65 20.83
N LEU A 570 -12.04 -7.99 20.43
CA LEU A 570 -13.21 -7.83 21.29
C LEU A 570 -13.13 -8.70 22.57
N LYS A 571 -12.48 -9.88 22.53
CA LYS A 571 -12.18 -10.69 23.73
C LYS A 571 -11.21 -9.97 24.67
N ARG A 572 -10.22 -9.24 24.16
CA ARG A 572 -9.33 -8.37 24.95
C ARG A 572 -10.09 -7.16 25.51
N HIS A 573 -10.91 -6.51 24.69
CA HIS A 573 -11.67 -5.32 25.06
C HIS A 573 -12.71 -5.64 26.15
N HIS A 574 -13.32 -6.83 26.14
CA HIS A 574 -14.21 -7.29 27.22
C HIS A 574 -13.53 -7.28 28.59
N LYS A 575 -12.27 -7.75 28.69
CA LYS A 575 -11.50 -7.69 29.94
C LYS A 575 -11.24 -6.25 30.40
N ILE A 576 -11.13 -5.31 29.46
CA ILE A 576 -10.96 -3.88 29.74
C ILE A 576 -12.27 -3.29 30.26
N PHE A 577 -13.42 -3.63 29.65
CA PHE A 577 -14.75 -3.29 30.14
C PHE A 577 -15.02 -3.83 31.56
N ASP A 578 -14.52 -5.03 31.91
CA ASP A 578 -14.61 -5.55 33.27
C ASP A 578 -13.79 -4.71 34.26
N ILE A 579 -12.53 -4.40 33.95
CA ILE A 579 -11.67 -3.53 34.78
C ILE A 579 -12.28 -2.13 34.94
N ALA A 580 -12.91 -1.62 33.87
CA ALA A 580 -13.52 -0.29 33.83
C ALA A 580 -14.75 -0.12 34.74
N LYS A 581 -15.32 -1.22 35.27
CA LYS A 581 -16.40 -1.17 36.28
C LYS A 581 -15.87 -0.72 37.64
N ASP A 582 -14.68 -1.20 38.02
CA ASP A 582 -14.13 -1.01 39.37
C ASP A 582 -13.16 0.18 39.48
N LYS A 583 -12.47 0.55 38.39
CA LYS A 583 -11.36 1.52 38.43
C LYS A 583 -11.29 2.40 37.18
N PRO A 584 -10.79 3.64 37.28
CA PRO A 584 -10.41 4.44 36.11
C PRO A 584 -9.43 3.68 35.21
N LEU A 585 -9.64 3.74 33.90
CA LEU A 585 -8.70 3.21 32.91
C LEU A 585 -7.48 4.13 32.77
N GLN A 586 -6.36 3.56 32.35
CA GLN A 586 -5.23 4.38 31.90
C GLN A 586 -5.62 5.17 30.65
N GLU A 587 -5.20 6.43 30.59
CA GLU A 587 -5.29 7.26 29.40
C GLU A 587 -4.65 6.55 28.19
N GLY A 588 -5.22 6.76 26.99
CA GLY A 588 -4.77 6.11 25.76
C GLY A 588 -5.41 4.75 25.46
N ILE A 589 -5.91 4.00 26.46
CA ILE A 589 -6.43 2.64 26.24
C ILE A 589 -7.56 2.61 25.19
N THR A 590 -8.60 3.44 25.33
CA THR A 590 -9.73 3.43 24.39
C THR A 590 -9.33 3.91 23.00
N ILE A 591 -8.33 4.78 22.90
CA ILE A 591 -7.79 5.29 21.63
C ILE A 591 -7.05 4.16 20.89
N SER A 592 -6.21 3.39 21.59
CA SER A 592 -5.53 2.21 21.03
C SER A 592 -6.53 1.11 20.60
N MET A 593 -7.60 0.90 21.38
CA MET A 593 -8.70 -0.01 21.04
C MET A 593 -9.43 0.42 19.76
N THR A 594 -9.78 1.71 19.62
CA THR A 594 -10.41 2.25 18.41
C THR A 594 -9.48 2.16 17.20
N ALA A 595 -8.23 2.63 17.32
CA ALA A 595 -7.26 2.65 16.24
C ALA A 595 -7.06 1.25 15.63
N SER A 596 -6.94 0.24 16.48
CA SER A 596 -6.76 -1.16 16.03
C SER A 596 -7.92 -1.71 15.20
N LEU A 597 -9.13 -1.21 15.43
CA LEU A 597 -10.31 -1.60 14.65
C LEU A 597 -10.51 -0.69 13.42
N GLN A 598 -10.12 0.59 13.50
CA GLN A 598 -10.10 1.47 12.32
C GLN A 598 -9.14 0.99 11.23
N VAL A 599 -7.95 0.48 11.60
CA VAL A 599 -7.03 -0.14 10.63
C VAL A 599 -7.66 -1.37 9.95
N ILE A 600 -8.44 -2.16 10.69
CA ILE A 600 -9.21 -3.28 10.11
C ILE A 600 -10.28 -2.77 9.14
N PHE A 601 -11.04 -1.73 9.51
CA PHE A 601 -12.06 -1.15 8.65
C PHE A 601 -11.48 -0.54 7.37
N GLU A 602 -10.35 0.17 7.47
CA GLU A 602 -9.65 0.74 6.30
C GLU A 602 -9.12 -0.36 5.37
N ALA A 603 -8.52 -1.42 5.92
CA ALA A 603 -8.08 -2.58 5.14
C ALA A 603 -9.26 -3.30 4.48
N PHE A 604 -10.40 -3.39 5.17
CA PHE A 604 -11.63 -3.97 4.63
C PHE A 604 -12.20 -3.13 3.48
N THR A 605 -12.32 -1.80 3.64
CA THR A 605 -12.64 -0.85 2.55
C THR A 605 -11.71 -1.02 1.35
N LYS A 606 -10.39 -1.05 1.56
CA LYS A 606 -9.40 -1.25 0.48
C LYS A 606 -9.61 -2.58 -0.25
N ARG A 607 -9.86 -3.68 0.48
CA ARG A 607 -10.16 -4.99 -0.09
C ARG A 607 -11.47 -4.98 -0.88
N THR A 608 -12.56 -4.40 -0.34
CA THR A 608 -13.84 -4.22 -1.03
C THR A 608 -13.66 -3.51 -2.37
N ARG A 609 -12.99 -2.35 -2.37
CA ARG A 609 -12.75 -1.56 -3.59
C ARG A 609 -11.89 -2.30 -4.62
N SER A 610 -10.86 -3.01 -4.17
CA SER A 610 -10.02 -3.84 -5.05
C SER A 610 -10.83 -4.97 -5.71
N LEU A 611 -11.73 -5.62 -4.98
CA LEU A 611 -12.62 -6.65 -5.52
C LEU A 611 -13.62 -6.04 -6.52
N MET A 612 -14.25 -4.91 -6.16
CA MET A 612 -15.20 -4.22 -7.06
C MET A 612 -14.54 -3.83 -8.38
N GLU A 613 -13.31 -3.30 -8.33
CA GLU A 613 -12.60 -2.89 -9.54
C GLU A 613 -12.20 -4.09 -10.40
N SER A 614 -11.70 -5.19 -9.79
CA SER A 614 -11.46 -6.45 -10.50
C SER A 614 -12.72 -6.95 -11.23
N TRP A 615 -13.87 -6.97 -10.55
CA TRP A 615 -15.13 -7.43 -11.13
C TRP A 615 -15.68 -6.48 -12.21
N ARG A 616 -15.53 -5.16 -12.04
CA ARG A 616 -15.88 -4.14 -13.05
C ARG A 616 -15.06 -4.34 -14.33
N GLN A 617 -13.75 -4.51 -14.22
CA GLN A 617 -12.85 -4.77 -15.35
C GLN A 617 -13.19 -6.09 -16.07
N GLN A 618 -13.58 -7.13 -15.31
CA GLN A 618 -14.08 -8.39 -15.84
C GLN A 618 -15.51 -8.32 -16.43
N ARG A 619 -16.21 -7.18 -16.31
CA ARG A 619 -17.61 -6.96 -16.72
C ARG A 619 -18.62 -7.86 -16.00
N LEU A 620 -18.35 -8.18 -14.75
CA LEU A 620 -19.27 -8.87 -13.85
C LEU A 620 -20.21 -7.87 -13.17
N ASP A 621 -21.40 -8.31 -12.74
CA ASP A 621 -22.28 -7.50 -11.91
C ASP A 621 -21.73 -7.43 -10.47
N ALA A 622 -21.15 -6.29 -10.12
CA ALA A 622 -20.52 -6.08 -8.81
C ALA A 622 -21.48 -6.26 -7.63
N ASN A 623 -22.79 -5.98 -7.79
CA ASN A 623 -23.76 -6.19 -6.71
C ASN A 623 -23.95 -7.69 -6.46
N LEU A 624 -24.09 -8.47 -7.52
CA LEU A 624 -24.20 -9.92 -7.46
C LEU A 624 -22.90 -10.55 -6.95
N GLN A 625 -21.72 -10.08 -7.40
CA GLN A 625 -20.46 -10.61 -6.86
C GLN A 625 -20.29 -10.29 -5.37
N ALA A 626 -20.69 -9.10 -4.89
CA ALA A 626 -20.64 -8.75 -3.47
C ALA A 626 -21.62 -9.57 -2.61
N GLU A 627 -22.79 -9.92 -3.14
CA GLU A 627 -23.75 -10.84 -2.50
C GLU A 627 -23.17 -12.24 -2.31
N TRP A 628 -22.49 -12.81 -3.33
CA TRP A 628 -22.08 -14.22 -3.29
C TRP A 628 -20.65 -14.48 -2.81
N TYR A 629 -19.70 -13.57 -3.07
CA TYR A 629 -18.29 -13.75 -2.72
C TYR A 629 -18.10 -13.83 -1.20
N ALA A 630 -17.29 -14.79 -0.75
CA ALA A 630 -17.02 -15.03 0.67
C ALA A 630 -18.30 -15.15 1.55
N TYR A 631 -19.40 -15.64 0.97
CA TYR A 631 -20.73 -15.77 1.57
C TYR A 631 -21.37 -14.43 2.03
N GLY A 632 -21.22 -13.39 1.22
CA GLY A 632 -21.88 -12.09 1.46
C GLY A 632 -21.14 -11.19 2.44
N LEU A 633 -19.97 -11.60 2.95
CA LEU A 633 -19.19 -10.86 3.95
C LEU A 633 -19.00 -9.37 3.60
N PHE A 634 -18.85 -9.05 2.32
CA PHE A 634 -18.61 -7.70 1.81
C PHE A 634 -19.90 -6.95 1.37
N GLU A 635 -21.06 -7.60 1.35
CA GLU A 635 -22.28 -7.11 0.69
C GLU A 635 -22.78 -5.79 1.27
N ASP A 636 -23.06 -5.73 2.58
CA ASP A 636 -23.65 -4.54 3.20
C ASP A 636 -22.65 -3.39 3.35
N TRP A 637 -21.36 -3.71 3.46
CA TRP A 637 -20.30 -2.70 3.39
C TRP A 637 -20.22 -2.06 2.01
N TYR A 638 -20.28 -2.86 0.95
CA TYR A 638 -20.35 -2.38 -0.43
C TYR A 638 -21.60 -1.52 -0.68
N LYS A 639 -22.79 -1.96 -0.22
CA LYS A 639 -24.03 -1.16 -0.31
C LYS A 639 -23.88 0.21 0.35
N ARG A 640 -23.24 0.27 1.53
CA ARG A 640 -23.01 1.53 2.25
C ARG A 640 -22.03 2.45 1.51
N GLU A 641 -20.90 1.93 1.01
CA GLU A 641 -19.97 2.74 0.21
C GLU A 641 -20.63 3.29 -1.06
N LYS A 642 -21.39 2.45 -1.77
CA LYS A 642 -22.15 2.85 -2.97
C LYS A 642 -23.26 3.85 -2.67
N GLY A 643 -23.91 3.76 -1.50
CA GLY A 643 -24.92 4.72 -1.06
C GLY A 643 -24.31 6.10 -0.78
N ALA A 644 -23.13 6.13 -0.15
CA ALA A 644 -22.37 7.37 0.05
C ALA A 644 -21.95 8.00 -1.29
N GLU A 645 -21.52 7.20 -2.27
CA GLU A 645 -21.23 7.66 -3.64
C GLU A 645 -22.47 8.24 -4.38
N SER A 646 -23.70 7.96 -3.94
CA SER A 646 -24.92 8.53 -4.53
C SER A 646 -25.50 9.74 -3.81
N ASP A 647 -25.14 9.95 -2.53
CA ASP A 647 -25.51 11.14 -1.76
C ASP A 647 -24.52 12.30 -1.99
N GLU A 648 -23.31 11.99 -2.47
CA GLU A 648 -22.36 12.96 -3.05
C GLU A 648 -22.78 13.31 -4.49
N GLU A 649 -23.97 13.89 -4.65
CA GLU A 649 -24.36 14.57 -5.91
C GLU A 649 -23.39 15.74 -6.12
N TYR A 650 -22.55 15.63 -7.16
CA TYR A 650 -21.48 16.58 -7.47
C TYR A 650 -22.02 18.02 -7.54
N ASP A 651 -21.56 18.89 -6.65
CA ASP A 651 -21.60 20.33 -6.88
C ASP A 651 -20.73 20.62 -8.12
N GLU A 652 -21.36 20.81 -9.28
CA GLU A 652 -20.72 21.08 -10.60
C GLU A 652 -19.94 22.42 -10.66
N GLN A 653 -19.53 22.98 -9.52
CA GLN A 653 -18.76 24.22 -9.40
C GLN A 653 -17.29 24.03 -8.99
N ASP A 654 -16.83 22.83 -8.64
CA ASP A 654 -15.45 22.57 -8.17
C ASP A 654 -14.65 21.60 -9.09
N LEU A 655 -15.12 21.36 -10.32
CA LEU A 655 -14.48 20.46 -11.32
C LEU A 655 -14.03 21.17 -12.61
N SER A 656 -13.68 22.46 -12.54
CA SER A 656 -13.12 23.20 -13.70
C SER A 656 -11.64 23.57 -13.59
N GLU A 657 -10.95 23.27 -12.49
CA GLU A 657 -9.52 23.59 -12.30
C GLU A 657 -8.73 22.47 -11.58
N GLU A 658 -8.61 21.28 -12.19
CA GLU A 658 -7.38 20.45 -12.21
C GLU A 658 -7.58 19.24 -13.15
N GLU A 659 -6.55 18.89 -13.93
CA GLU A 659 -6.50 17.81 -14.96
C GLU A 659 -7.29 18.02 -16.28
N SER A 660 -6.66 18.65 -17.30
CA SER A 660 -6.54 18.07 -18.67
C SER A 660 -5.78 18.91 -19.74
N THR A 661 -5.27 20.11 -19.45
CA THR A 661 -4.75 21.03 -20.50
C THR A 661 -3.24 20.94 -20.76
N ASP A 662 -2.43 20.88 -19.70
CA ASP A 662 -0.99 21.20 -19.81
C ASP A 662 -0.15 20.16 -20.57
N GLU A 663 -0.60 18.89 -20.61
CA GLU A 663 0.11 17.82 -21.35
C GLU A 663 -0.09 17.89 -22.88
N LEU A 664 -1.07 18.65 -23.37
CA LEU A 664 -1.31 18.80 -24.82
C LEU A 664 -0.55 20.00 -25.40
N GLU A 665 -0.54 21.16 -24.72
CA GLU A 665 0.17 22.35 -25.21
C GLU A 665 1.70 22.14 -25.24
N GLU A 666 2.31 21.50 -24.22
CA GLU A 666 3.75 21.22 -24.23
C GLU A 666 4.19 20.26 -25.36
N LEU A 667 3.30 19.39 -25.87
CA LEU A 667 3.61 18.48 -26.97
C LEU A 667 3.47 19.15 -28.35
N GLU A 668 2.52 20.05 -28.51
CA GLU A 668 2.29 20.76 -29.79
C GLU A 668 3.40 21.80 -30.04
N ASP A 669 3.89 22.46 -29.00
CA ASP A 669 4.98 23.45 -29.05
C ASP A 669 6.38 22.81 -29.24
N GLN A 670 6.52 21.52 -28.94
CA GLN A 670 7.72 20.72 -29.21
C GLN A 670 7.71 20.08 -30.62
N ALA A 671 6.54 19.80 -31.18
CA ALA A 671 6.40 19.18 -32.52
C ALA A 671 6.62 20.17 -33.69
N THR A 672 6.49 21.48 -33.44
CA THR A 672 6.43 22.53 -34.48
C THR A 672 7.74 23.30 -34.70
N ARG A 673 8.78 23.10 -33.87
CA ARG A 673 10.06 23.81 -33.98
C ARG A 673 11.03 23.12 -34.95
N PRO A 674 11.53 23.79 -36.01
CA PRO A 674 12.53 23.21 -36.90
C PRO A 674 13.89 23.09 -36.19
N PRO A 675 14.70 22.04 -36.45
CA PRO A 675 16.02 21.90 -35.83
C PRO A 675 17.01 22.96 -36.34
N THR A 676 17.70 23.64 -35.44
CA THR A 676 18.86 24.50 -35.76
C THR A 676 20.17 23.71 -35.62
N GLU A 677 21.13 23.97 -36.51
CA GLU A 677 22.25 23.06 -36.79
C GLU A 677 23.45 23.15 -35.81
N ASP A 678 23.39 24.01 -34.80
CA ASP A 678 24.43 24.10 -33.76
C ASP A 678 23.79 24.27 -32.36
N GLY A 679 23.90 23.21 -31.54
CA GLY A 679 23.11 23.01 -30.32
C GLY A 679 23.59 23.80 -29.12
N SER A 680 23.44 25.13 -29.14
CA SER A 680 23.70 26.01 -28.00
C SER A 680 22.40 26.54 -27.38
N VAL A 681 22.29 26.44 -26.05
CA VAL A 681 21.21 27.04 -25.27
C VAL A 681 21.67 28.44 -24.86
N VAL A 682 20.95 29.46 -25.31
CA VAL A 682 21.21 30.86 -24.91
C VAL A 682 20.38 31.17 -23.66
N GLU A 683 21.07 31.53 -22.58
CA GLU A 683 20.46 32.13 -21.39
C GLU A 683 19.83 33.48 -21.77
N THR A 684 18.58 33.74 -21.37
CA THR A 684 17.94 35.05 -21.51
C THR A 684 17.86 35.74 -20.14
N GLU A 685 18.68 36.78 -19.99
CA GLU A 685 18.71 37.65 -18.81
C GLU A 685 17.42 38.48 -18.65
N ALA A 686 17.19 38.96 -17.42
CA ALA A 686 16.04 39.79 -17.07
C ALA A 686 16.16 41.26 -17.55
N ARG A 687 15.04 41.83 -18.01
CA ARG A 687 14.72 43.28 -18.10
C ARG A 687 13.21 43.42 -17.90
N SER A 688 12.70 44.07 -16.85
CA SER A 688 12.74 45.50 -16.48
C SER A 688 11.82 46.38 -17.35
N ASP A 689 10.83 47.00 -16.70
CA ASP A 689 9.82 47.90 -17.28
C ASP A 689 10.42 49.18 -17.91
N GLU A 690 9.75 49.77 -18.91
CA GLU A 690 9.24 51.16 -18.90
C GLU A 690 8.61 51.62 -20.25
N GLU A 691 7.42 52.24 -20.12
CA GLU A 691 6.78 53.36 -20.86
C GLU A 691 6.89 53.63 -22.38
N HIS A 692 5.71 53.89 -22.99
CA HIS A 692 5.38 54.92 -24.01
C HIS A 692 6.07 54.88 -25.42
N SER A 693 5.46 55.34 -26.53
CA SER A 693 4.13 55.89 -26.88
C SER A 693 4.03 56.14 -28.41
N VAL A 694 2.81 56.12 -29.00
CA VAL A 694 2.36 56.99 -30.14
C VAL A 694 3.05 56.74 -31.52
N ASP A 695 2.38 56.51 -32.67
CA ASP A 695 1.39 57.39 -33.34
C ASP A 695 0.60 56.72 -34.52
N GLU A 696 -0.31 57.49 -35.14
CA GLU A 696 -1.41 57.16 -36.09
C GLU A 696 -1.11 56.83 -37.59
N ALA A 697 -2.07 56.13 -38.26
CA ALA A 697 -2.76 56.47 -39.54
C ALA A 697 -3.51 55.20 -40.08
N ASP A 698 -4.82 55.11 -40.36
CA ASP A 698 -5.76 55.92 -41.21
C ASP A 698 -5.47 55.73 -42.73
N ASP A 699 -6.40 55.50 -43.68
CA ASP A 699 -7.88 55.62 -43.80
C ASP A 699 -8.42 54.69 -44.94
N GLY A 700 -9.74 54.56 -45.12
CA GLY A 700 -10.43 54.22 -46.38
C GLY A 700 -10.99 52.78 -46.52
N SER A 701 -12.23 52.43 -46.15
CA SER A 701 -13.57 52.93 -46.52
C SER A 701 -14.14 52.39 -47.85
N ASP A 702 -15.26 51.65 -47.78
CA ASP A 702 -16.41 51.79 -48.70
C ASP A 702 -17.67 51.10 -48.11
N GLU A 703 -18.76 51.87 -48.00
CA GLU A 703 -20.13 51.42 -47.67
C GLU A 703 -20.87 50.99 -48.96
N ALA A 704 -22.13 50.57 -49.07
CA ALA A 704 -23.29 50.34 -48.18
C ALA A 704 -24.12 49.17 -48.80
N GLU A 705 -25.35 48.77 -48.45
CA GLU A 705 -26.41 49.24 -47.54
C GLU A 705 -27.39 48.06 -47.27
N GLY A 706 -28.46 48.24 -46.48
CA GLY A 706 -29.75 47.60 -46.78
C GLY A 706 -30.51 46.79 -45.70
N VAL A 707 -31.29 47.50 -44.85
CA VAL A 707 -32.73 47.22 -44.53
C VAL A 707 -33.12 45.88 -43.83
N ASP A 708 -33.99 45.76 -42.82
CA ASP A 708 -34.71 46.67 -41.89
C ASP A 708 -35.40 45.81 -40.78
N THR A 709 -35.91 46.47 -39.73
CA THR A 709 -36.73 46.02 -38.57
C THR A 709 -38.06 45.32 -38.93
N GLY A 710 -38.85 44.67 -38.05
CA GLY A 710 -38.79 44.35 -36.61
C GLY A 710 -40.18 43.95 -36.04
N VAL A 711 -40.27 43.69 -34.71
CA VAL A 711 -41.48 43.76 -33.82
C VAL A 711 -42.54 42.61 -33.81
N ASP A 712 -42.43 41.74 -32.79
CA ASP A 712 -43.33 41.43 -31.64
C ASP A 712 -44.86 41.08 -31.69
N ASP A 713 -45.24 40.37 -30.60
CA ASP A 713 -46.53 40.20 -29.88
C ASP A 713 -47.59 39.16 -30.36
N LEU A 714 -47.91 38.11 -29.55
CA LEU A 714 -48.93 37.97 -28.46
C LEU A 714 -50.40 37.92 -29.00
N GLU A 715 -51.40 37.18 -28.49
CA GLU A 715 -51.67 36.45 -27.22
C GLU A 715 -52.93 35.51 -27.40
N GLY A 716 -53.30 34.67 -26.41
CA GLY A 716 -54.73 34.35 -26.11
C GLY A 716 -55.32 32.91 -26.22
N ASP A 717 -55.70 32.35 -25.05
CA ASP A 717 -56.87 31.49 -24.63
C ASP A 717 -57.87 30.88 -25.68
N ASP A 718 -58.58 29.73 -25.48
CA ASP A 718 -59.24 29.22 -24.26
C ASP A 718 -59.75 27.73 -24.33
N ASN A 719 -59.97 27.10 -23.16
CA ASN A 719 -60.87 25.99 -22.71
C ASN A 719 -61.39 24.82 -23.62
N GLY A 720 -61.51 23.58 -23.06
CA GLY A 720 -62.19 22.49 -23.79
C GLY A 720 -62.51 21.04 -23.28
N ASP A 721 -62.23 20.61 -22.04
CA ASP A 721 -62.93 19.48 -21.32
C ASP A 721 -62.79 17.96 -21.75
N LYS A 722 -62.72 17.06 -20.73
CA LYS A 722 -63.01 15.59 -20.65
C LYS A 722 -62.17 14.45 -21.32
N ASN A 723 -61.22 13.93 -20.53
CA ASN A 723 -61.17 12.55 -19.96
C ASN A 723 -61.23 11.26 -20.86
N SER A 724 -60.10 10.56 -21.06
CA SER A 724 -59.99 9.07 -21.04
C SER A 724 -58.56 8.50 -21.24
N SER A 725 -58.12 7.67 -20.30
CA SER A 725 -57.17 6.52 -20.43
C SER A 725 -55.73 6.68 -21.00
N ARG A 726 -54.75 6.44 -20.11
CA ARG A 726 -53.48 5.68 -20.29
C ARG A 726 -52.87 5.58 -21.71
N ASP A 727 -51.72 6.24 -21.93
CA ASP A 727 -50.44 5.56 -22.22
C ASP A 727 -49.25 6.55 -22.08
N CYS A 728 -48.14 6.15 -21.45
CA CYS A 728 -46.92 6.97 -21.42
C CYS A 728 -45.66 6.14 -21.10
N GLY A 729 -44.98 5.64 -22.14
CA GLY A 729 -43.78 4.80 -21.97
C GLY A 729 -42.91 4.60 -23.21
N SER A 730 -43.02 5.45 -24.24
CA SER A 730 -42.43 5.16 -25.57
C SER A 730 -41.42 6.19 -26.13
N LYS A 731 -41.37 7.44 -25.64
CA LYS A 731 -40.63 8.51 -26.35
C LYS A 731 -39.15 8.70 -25.95
N ILE A 732 -38.69 8.19 -24.81
CA ILE A 732 -37.30 8.39 -24.33
C ILE A 732 -36.32 7.39 -24.99
N ARG A 733 -36.78 6.20 -25.38
CA ARG A 733 -35.91 5.11 -25.86
C ARG A 733 -35.33 5.30 -27.27
N THR A 734 -35.85 6.24 -28.06
CA THR A 734 -35.49 6.41 -29.48
C THR A 734 -34.42 7.47 -29.73
N GLY A 735 -33.99 8.23 -28.72
CA GLY A 735 -32.86 9.18 -28.82
C GLY A 735 -31.52 8.43 -28.77
N TYR A 736 -31.30 7.73 -27.67
CA TYR A 736 -30.05 7.01 -27.38
C TYR A 736 -29.62 6.05 -28.49
N GLN A 737 -30.57 5.31 -29.08
CA GLN A 737 -30.26 4.35 -30.13
C GLN A 737 -29.76 5.01 -31.43
N ARG A 738 -30.30 6.18 -31.80
CA ARG A 738 -29.84 6.95 -32.98
C ARG A 738 -28.44 7.56 -32.77
N ASP A 739 -28.10 7.95 -31.54
CA ASP A 739 -26.75 8.47 -31.26
C ASP A 739 -25.70 7.36 -31.17
N VAL A 740 -26.08 6.14 -30.80
CA VAL A 740 -25.22 4.94 -30.95
C VAL A 740 -24.99 4.60 -32.42
N GLU A 741 -26.04 4.59 -33.25
CA GLU A 741 -25.94 4.37 -34.71
C GLU A 741 -25.01 5.41 -35.37
N ARG A 742 -25.21 6.71 -35.11
CA ARG A 742 -24.32 7.79 -35.60
C ARG A 742 -22.87 7.71 -35.09
N ARG A 743 -22.61 6.99 -33.99
CA ARG A 743 -21.24 6.77 -33.48
C ARG A 743 -20.59 5.56 -34.17
N LEU A 744 -21.37 4.52 -34.47
CA LEU A 744 -20.91 3.38 -35.28
C LEU A 744 -20.57 3.83 -36.71
N ASP A 745 -21.45 4.58 -37.39
CA ASP A 745 -21.21 5.08 -38.76
C ASP A 745 -19.91 5.91 -38.87
N ARG A 746 -19.61 6.72 -37.83
CA ARG A 746 -18.37 7.52 -37.77
C ARG A 746 -17.13 6.67 -37.53
N LEU A 747 -17.22 5.67 -36.65
CA LEU A 747 -16.11 4.74 -36.40
C LEU A 747 -15.82 3.84 -37.62
N GLU A 748 -16.85 3.44 -38.37
CA GLU A 748 -16.70 2.66 -39.59
C GLU A 748 -16.01 3.49 -40.70
N GLY A 749 -16.42 4.75 -40.89
CA GLY A 749 -15.74 5.68 -41.79
C GLY A 749 -14.27 5.93 -41.43
N GLN A 750 -13.96 6.11 -40.14
CA GLN A 750 -12.57 6.24 -39.67
C GLN A 750 -11.74 4.95 -39.89
N MET A 751 -12.37 3.78 -39.81
CA MET A 751 -11.71 2.50 -40.05
C MET A 751 -11.34 2.30 -41.51
N ASP A 752 -12.22 2.70 -42.44
CA ASP A 752 -11.94 2.67 -43.88
C ASP A 752 -10.87 3.71 -44.29
N GLU A 753 -10.85 4.89 -43.65
CA GLU A 753 -9.78 5.88 -43.85
C GLU A 753 -8.42 5.35 -43.37
N LEU A 754 -8.36 4.74 -42.18
CA LEU A 754 -7.15 4.09 -41.65
C LEU A 754 -6.67 2.96 -42.57
N LYS A 755 -7.59 2.15 -43.10
CA LYS A 755 -7.30 1.07 -44.05
C LYS A 755 -6.78 1.61 -45.39
N GLY A 756 -7.29 2.75 -45.86
CA GLY A 756 -6.78 3.46 -47.02
C GLY A 756 -5.36 4.01 -46.81
N LEU A 757 -5.04 4.50 -45.61
CA LEU A 757 -3.69 4.90 -45.23
C LEU A 757 -2.73 3.71 -45.14
N MET A 758 -3.15 2.59 -44.53
CA MET A 758 -2.34 1.37 -44.47
C MET A 758 -2.04 0.80 -45.87
N LEU A 759 -3.01 0.82 -46.80
CA LEU A 759 -2.79 0.41 -48.19
C LEU A 759 -1.76 1.31 -48.90
N LYS A 760 -1.83 2.64 -48.73
CA LYS A 760 -0.83 3.57 -49.28
C LYS A 760 0.57 3.37 -48.70
N ILE A 761 0.67 3.02 -47.41
CA ILE A 761 1.94 2.72 -46.76
C ILE A 761 2.53 1.41 -47.30
N LEU A 762 1.70 0.38 -47.53
CA LEU A 762 2.14 -0.87 -48.16
C LEU A 762 2.59 -0.65 -49.61
N GLU A 763 1.86 0.14 -50.40
CA GLU A 763 2.27 0.53 -51.77
C GLU A 763 3.59 1.34 -51.80
N HIS A 764 3.98 2.02 -50.72
CA HIS A 764 5.27 2.70 -50.59
C HIS A 764 6.41 1.80 -50.08
N LEU A 765 6.13 0.58 -49.63
CA LEU A 765 7.12 -0.38 -49.13
C LEU A 765 7.51 -1.46 -50.15
N ASP A 766 6.66 -1.69 -51.16
CA ASP A 766 6.88 -2.64 -52.27
C ASP A 766 7.39 -1.95 -53.58
N GLY A 767 7.83 -0.69 -53.52
CA GLY A 767 8.24 0.16 -54.66
C GLY A 767 9.74 0.39 -54.80
#